data_AF-A0A6I7PND3-F1
#
_entry.id   AF-A0A6I7PND3-F1
#
_cell.length_a   1.000
_cell.length_b   1.000
_cell.length_c   1.000
_cell.angle_alpha   90.00
_cell.angle_beta   90.00
_cell.angle_gamma   90.00
#
_symmetry.space_group_name_H-M   'P 1'
#
loop_
_entity.id
_entity.type
_entity.pdbx_description
1 polymer ?
#
loop_
_entity_poly.entity_id
_entity_poly.type
_entity_poly.pdbx_seq_one_letter_code
_entity_poly.pdbx_strand_id
1 'polypeptide(L)'
;MRHPITGAPIVSNASRVDATSRIAFTPLDTTATGNRVKARMSALTSSGPPRILCTPPTPPVAKTRTPAAAASSIVALTVVAHVPPALRNTPRLDEFPFATRSIASIAPSSSSFIPTTAPPRSTPTVAGRAPASRTIASRSRASAGAASRGTPWARRVVSSATQSGPARLVRCTLNVSVSSGGCGPAWYPRLLAARFAMGETARPSHTRLSRRSTTRMKLRRLRSLVCAAALGASPFVAHAQPFGAPPPTPIEGMAYDAPFFPGANYDARIPTPDALLGWPLGSKAATHAEIERCVQAWAEASDRATLVEYARSYEGRALYYMVITSPANHARLDAIKADTARLADPRQVSVAEADRLVDSLPAVAWMAYSIHGDEMSGADAALGVAYHLVASTDDDVRAMLDETVVIIDPLMNPDGRDRFIQQVVEHRGAMPTVDDQSVTHTGYWPRGRTNHYMFDLNRDWILGVHPETRGRIRAVDEWNPLLFVDAHEMGAQDTYLFSPSREPVNIHLPESRKRWWGVFAKDQAGAFDRFGWLYYTGEWNEEWYPGYSSSWAGFRGALGILYEQARVADWGVARPEGTILTYRETVHHQIVSSMVNLESLRANRTEMLRDYAAERRRAVSADGPYGSKVFAVVPGANAARAAAFVDLMLLQGFEVYTSDEAFTAPTARDRLGRTHESRELPAGTILIPNRQPEAHLIAAMLDFDPRFRDEFLESERRELLRFNQSRLYDTTSWNITMYHDLEAYVFEGATPRMSRRTEAVMSGDGAAARSDSGGGGAVAWVIDGADDRSVAIAGRLMERGVRVRVGNKPIMFDGREFARGSLVVAAIDNGRAPEWRAILREVCAERGVAPTPVGSGLGKGEDFPDMGGEHFPLLTRPRIAVLTRGRFSPNNVGEIWHAIDQRLGVRATLLSSDFGLADLRRYNVLVVPESWRGDALGEQRSAIRDWVRQGGTLIAFGRSAAALTRGGDDALVRTRTLEDVLDDLGPHQLQVMREWAGRTASIDADSVWSHLAPGALEFPWERVAPLPDKDERKRRDEWQRVFMPQGAFLAARTDDRHWLTFGCADALPVMYADDTILMTDGAAEAPIRFGVWEPIEPNENDADTDEHNKDTNVEKPARPLLGWAPAPEGHTLRLRMSGLLWPEAAHRIANSAYVTRERVGAGQVILFASNPVFRGAALGTERVFTNALIYGPGMGTRQPLTLP
;
A
#
# COMPACT_ATOMS: atom_id res chain seq x y z
N MET A 1 -22.31 66.36 0.66
CA MET A 1 -23.23 67.46 1.04
C MET A 1 -24.66 66.95 0.97
N ARG A 2 -25.56 67.48 1.82
CA ARG A 2 -27.06 67.48 1.80
C ARG A 2 -27.86 66.38 1.05
N HIS A 3 -28.81 65.78 1.78
CA HIS A 3 -30.04 65.07 1.33
C HIS A 3 -30.94 65.95 0.40
N PRO A 4 -31.96 65.41 -0.35
CA PRO A 4 -33.19 64.69 0.12
C PRO A 4 -33.37 63.27 -0.51
N ILE A 5 -34.19 62.28 -0.07
CA ILE A 5 -35.52 62.13 0.61
C ILE A 5 -36.72 61.93 -0.36
N THR A 6 -37.69 61.06 0.05
CA THR A 6 -38.98 60.64 -0.59
C THR A 6 -38.90 59.57 -1.70
N GLY A 7 -39.85 58.62 -1.83
CA GLY A 7 -41.02 58.29 -0.97
C GLY A 7 -41.84 57.07 -1.48
N ALA A 8 -42.62 56.42 -0.60
CA ALA A 8 -43.62 55.36 -0.90
C ALA A 8 -45.02 56.01 -1.20
N PRO A 9 -46.22 55.33 -1.35
CA PRO A 9 -46.67 54.05 -0.74
C PRO A 9 -47.78 53.20 -1.47
N ILE A 10 -48.29 52.14 -0.78
CA ILE A 10 -49.72 51.67 -0.71
C ILE A 10 -50.45 51.06 -1.96
N VAL A 11 -51.47 50.15 -1.90
CA VAL A 11 -51.85 49.00 -1.02
C VAL A 11 -53.12 48.26 -1.57
N SER A 12 -53.48 47.06 -1.05
CA SER A 12 -54.83 46.39 -1.13
C SER A 12 -55.23 45.68 -2.47
N ASN A 13 -56.11 44.64 -2.52
CA ASN A 13 -56.75 43.82 -1.47
C ASN A 13 -57.39 42.47 -1.96
N ALA A 14 -57.32 41.44 -1.08
CA ALA A 14 -58.34 40.42 -0.71
C ALA A 14 -58.97 39.35 -1.68
N SER A 15 -58.86 38.07 -1.25
CA SER A 15 -59.80 36.91 -1.42
C SER A 15 -60.01 36.30 -2.83
N ARG A 16 -60.25 34.99 -3.08
CA ARG A 16 -60.41 33.68 -2.36
C ARG A 16 -60.46 32.55 -3.45
N VAL A 17 -60.38 31.22 -3.30
CA VAL A 17 -60.28 30.21 -2.20
C VAL A 17 -59.63 28.89 -2.73
N ASP A 18 -59.55 27.84 -1.90
CA ASP A 18 -59.12 26.41 -2.08
C ASP A 18 -59.31 25.72 -3.47
N ALA A 19 -58.60 24.64 -3.86
CA ALA A 19 -57.84 23.64 -3.06
C ALA A 19 -56.72 22.87 -3.83
N THR A 20 -56.01 22.01 -3.09
CA THR A 20 -55.22 20.81 -3.52
C THR A 20 -53.88 20.95 -4.29
N SER A 21 -52.80 20.71 -3.54
CA SER A 21 -51.71 19.74 -3.81
C SER A 21 -51.08 19.62 -5.22
N ARG A 22 -49.83 20.10 -5.33
CA ARG A 22 -48.65 19.29 -5.74
C ARG A 22 -47.35 20.08 -5.51
N ILE A 23 -46.37 19.46 -4.86
CA ILE A 23 -45.02 20.04 -4.70
C ILE A 23 -44.14 19.60 -5.89
N ALA A 24 -43.51 20.58 -6.53
CA ALA A 24 -42.44 20.39 -7.51
C ALA A 24 -41.32 21.41 -7.22
N PHE A 25 -40.09 21.08 -7.60
CA PHE A 25 -38.87 21.81 -7.22
C PHE A 25 -38.61 23.11 -7.99
N THR A 26 -37.58 23.85 -7.54
CA THR A 26 -36.84 25.00 -8.14
C THR A 26 -37.18 26.39 -7.58
N PRO A 27 -36.24 27.37 -7.63
CA PRO A 27 -34.79 27.26 -7.41
C PRO A 27 -34.16 28.43 -6.62
N LEU A 28 -32.84 28.32 -6.34
CA LEU A 28 -31.84 29.41 -6.27
C LEU A 28 -32.19 30.71 -5.53
N ASP A 29 -31.63 30.87 -4.32
CA ASP A 29 -31.21 32.20 -3.85
C ASP A 29 -29.97 32.68 -4.61
N THR A 30 -29.85 34.00 -4.77
CA THR A 30 -28.75 34.64 -5.51
C THR A 30 -28.21 35.85 -4.75
N THR A 31 -26.93 35.81 -4.37
CA THR A 31 -26.18 37.00 -3.96
C THR A 31 -25.14 37.34 -5.01
N ALA A 32 -25.08 38.63 -5.38
CA ALA A 32 -24.21 39.12 -6.44
C ALA A 32 -23.32 40.27 -5.93
N THR A 33 -22.03 40.13 -6.16
CA THR A 33 -21.08 41.23 -6.27
C THR A 33 -20.09 40.89 -7.38
N GLY A 34 -19.50 41.89 -8.02
CA GLY A 34 -18.49 41.66 -9.04
C GLY A 34 -17.92 42.97 -9.57
N ASN A 35 -16.95 42.84 -10.47
CA ASN A 35 -16.53 43.95 -11.30
C ASN A 35 -16.09 43.47 -12.69
N ARG A 36 -16.34 44.29 -13.71
CA ARG A 36 -16.03 43.98 -15.11
C ARG A 36 -14.82 44.78 -15.57
N VAL A 37 -13.81 44.10 -16.10
CA VAL A 37 -12.98 44.67 -17.17
C VAL A 37 -13.70 44.43 -18.50
N LYS A 38 -13.77 45.45 -19.36
CA LYS A 38 -14.36 45.35 -20.71
C LYS A 38 -13.26 45.31 -21.77
N ALA A 39 -13.33 44.34 -22.67
CA ALA A 39 -12.78 44.44 -24.02
C ALA A 39 -13.92 44.39 -25.05
N ARG A 40 -13.74 45.01 -26.21
CA ARG A 40 -14.69 45.01 -27.34
C ARG A 40 -14.01 44.44 -28.58
N MET A 41 -14.66 43.50 -29.27
CA MET A 41 -14.80 43.41 -30.73
C MET A 41 -16.00 42.48 -30.99
N SER A 42 -17.06 42.89 -31.69
CA SER A 42 -17.19 43.22 -33.13
C SER A 42 -17.64 41.98 -33.93
N ALA A 43 -18.64 42.12 -34.80
CA ALA A 43 -19.36 41.00 -35.42
C ALA A 43 -19.66 41.23 -36.92
N LEU A 44 -19.60 40.14 -37.69
CA LEU A 44 -20.13 39.95 -39.05
C LEU A 44 -20.58 38.47 -39.10
N THR A 45 -21.86 38.07 -39.27
CA THR A 45 -22.75 38.12 -40.46
C THR A 45 -22.19 37.39 -41.70
N SER A 46 -22.94 36.58 -42.48
CA SER A 46 -24.26 35.92 -42.33
C SER A 46 -24.52 35.00 -43.55
N SER A 47 -25.54 34.13 -43.52
CA SER A 47 -26.11 33.29 -44.61
C SER A 47 -25.23 32.17 -45.21
N GLY A 48 -25.76 31.00 -45.64
CA GLY A 48 -27.14 30.46 -45.54
C GLY A 48 -27.24 28.97 -45.96
N PRO A 49 -28.31 28.23 -45.59
CA PRO A 49 -28.49 26.77 -45.84
C PRO A 49 -29.48 26.50 -47.03
N PRO A 50 -29.64 25.25 -47.60
CA PRO A 50 -30.34 24.15 -46.91
C PRO A 50 -29.96 22.66 -47.24
N ARG A 51 -30.29 21.81 -46.25
CA ARG A 51 -30.63 20.35 -46.24
C ARG A 51 -30.64 19.51 -47.54
N ILE A 52 -30.23 18.24 -47.38
CA ILE A 52 -31.07 17.04 -47.68
C ILE A 52 -30.65 15.87 -46.76
N LEU A 53 -31.52 14.85 -46.58
CA LEU A 53 -31.28 13.70 -45.70
C LEU A 53 -30.61 12.53 -46.43
N CYS A 54 -29.87 11.69 -45.70
CA CYS A 54 -29.78 10.24 -46.00
C CYS A 54 -29.28 9.44 -44.79
N THR A 55 -29.96 8.34 -44.46
CA THR A 55 -29.57 7.40 -43.39
C THR A 55 -29.45 5.98 -43.96
N PRO A 56 -28.25 5.37 -43.98
CA PRO A 56 -28.06 3.94 -44.25
C PRO A 56 -28.17 3.08 -42.97
N PRO A 57 -28.37 1.75 -43.07
CA PRO A 57 -28.99 0.96 -42.00
C PRO A 57 -28.02 0.28 -41.02
N THR A 58 -28.49 0.11 -39.78
CA THR A 58 -27.89 -0.79 -38.77
C THR A 58 -28.29 -2.25 -39.02
N PRO A 59 -27.35 -3.21 -39.10
CA PRO A 59 -27.68 -4.64 -39.17
C PRO A 59 -28.09 -5.20 -37.78
N PRO A 60 -28.95 -6.25 -37.73
CA PRO A 60 -29.45 -6.79 -36.47
C PRO A 60 -28.44 -7.75 -35.81
N VAL A 61 -27.52 -7.22 -35.01
CA VAL A 61 -26.65 -8.04 -34.16
C VAL A 61 -27.44 -8.55 -32.94
N ALA A 62 -27.61 -9.87 -32.84
CA ALA A 62 -28.24 -10.50 -31.69
C ALA A 62 -27.38 -10.31 -30.42
N LYS A 63 -27.88 -9.52 -29.45
CA LYS A 63 -27.17 -9.27 -28.19
C LYS A 63 -27.27 -10.46 -27.23
N THR A 64 -26.45 -11.48 -27.44
CA THR A 64 -26.15 -12.51 -26.44
C THR A 64 -25.54 -11.82 -25.22
N ARG A 65 -26.25 -11.82 -24.09
CA ARG A 65 -25.79 -11.12 -22.87
C ARG A 65 -24.75 -11.95 -22.13
N THR A 66 -23.51 -11.48 -22.07
CA THR A 66 -22.55 -11.90 -21.04
C THR A 66 -23.06 -11.45 -19.66
N PRO A 67 -23.24 -12.34 -18.67
CA PRO A 67 -23.66 -11.91 -17.33
C PRO A 67 -22.50 -11.20 -16.59
N ALA A 68 -22.70 -9.94 -16.21
CA ALA A 68 -21.66 -9.09 -15.60
C ALA A 68 -21.02 -9.68 -14.32
N ALA A 69 -21.70 -10.60 -13.64
CA ALA A 69 -21.17 -11.31 -12.46
C ALA A 69 -19.94 -12.20 -12.74
N ALA A 70 -19.67 -12.55 -14.00
CA ALA A 70 -18.47 -13.31 -14.38
C ALA A 70 -17.20 -12.44 -14.33
N ALA A 71 -17.24 -11.25 -14.94
CA ALA A 71 -16.10 -10.33 -15.02
C ALA A 71 -15.56 -9.94 -13.63
N SER A 72 -16.45 -9.67 -12.67
CA SER A 72 -16.11 -9.31 -11.28
C SER A 72 -15.36 -10.41 -10.50
N SER A 73 -15.21 -11.61 -11.05
CA SER A 73 -14.51 -12.74 -10.41
C SER A 73 -13.06 -12.92 -10.90
N ILE A 74 -12.72 -12.41 -12.08
CA ILE A 74 -11.39 -12.64 -12.72
C ILE A 74 -10.40 -11.52 -12.37
N VAL A 75 -10.86 -10.26 -12.29
CA VAL A 75 -10.05 -9.11 -11.83
C VAL A 75 -9.56 -9.26 -10.37
N ALA A 76 -10.18 -10.17 -9.60
CA ALA A 76 -9.96 -10.33 -8.17
C ALA A 76 -8.62 -10.98 -7.75
N LEU A 77 -7.69 -11.21 -8.68
CA LEU A 77 -6.35 -11.78 -8.43
C LEU A 77 -5.18 -10.95 -8.99
N THR A 78 -5.43 -9.81 -9.65
CA THR A 78 -4.40 -8.93 -10.21
C THR A 78 -4.38 -7.51 -9.63
N VAL A 79 -5.45 -7.07 -8.96
CA VAL A 79 -5.62 -5.66 -8.52
C VAL A 79 -5.85 -5.56 -7.00
N VAL A 80 -5.17 -4.62 -6.34
CA VAL A 80 -5.40 -4.27 -4.92
C VAL A 80 -6.22 -2.98 -4.81
N ALA A 81 -7.50 -3.10 -5.17
CA ALA A 81 -8.55 -2.11 -4.87
C ALA A 81 -9.63 -2.80 -4.02
N HIS A 82 -10.31 -2.05 -3.13
CA HIS A 82 -11.21 -2.65 -2.15
C HIS A 82 -12.52 -3.09 -2.82
N VAL A 83 -12.85 -4.39 -2.74
CA VAL A 83 -14.01 -4.95 -3.45
C VAL A 83 -15.28 -4.92 -2.58
N PRO A 84 -16.40 -4.33 -3.07
CA PRO A 84 -17.66 -4.23 -2.33
C PRO A 84 -18.39 -5.60 -2.20
N PRO A 85 -19.32 -5.73 -1.23
CA PRO A 85 -19.96 -7.01 -0.91
C PRO A 85 -21.07 -7.40 -1.91
N ALA A 86 -20.99 -8.63 -2.43
CA ALA A 86 -22.06 -9.22 -3.23
C ALA A 86 -23.10 -9.95 -2.36
N LEU A 87 -24.36 -9.51 -2.39
CA LEU A 87 -25.48 -10.21 -1.76
C LEU A 87 -25.84 -11.50 -2.53
N ARG A 88 -26.10 -12.59 -1.79
CA ARG A 88 -26.81 -13.77 -2.31
C ARG A 88 -27.78 -14.32 -1.25
N ASN A 89 -29.05 -14.45 -1.64
CA ASN A 89 -30.05 -15.17 -0.85
C ASN A 89 -29.84 -16.68 -0.96
N THR A 90 -29.79 -17.38 0.17
CA THR A 90 -29.68 -18.85 0.23
C THR A 90 -31.04 -19.49 0.53
N PRO A 91 -31.64 -20.26 -0.39
CA PRO A 91 -32.76 -21.14 -0.04
C PRO A 91 -32.25 -22.33 0.79
N ARG A 92 -32.94 -22.67 1.88
CA ARG A 92 -32.68 -23.89 2.66
C ARG A 92 -33.44 -25.08 2.08
N LEU A 93 -32.82 -26.25 2.09
CA LEU A 93 -33.46 -27.56 1.98
C LEU A 93 -32.67 -28.59 2.80
N ASP A 94 -33.27 -29.06 3.89
CA ASP A 94 -32.95 -30.32 4.55
C ASP A 94 -33.74 -31.47 3.82
N GLU A 95 -33.56 -32.78 4.01
CA GLU A 95 -32.89 -33.57 5.06
C GLU A 95 -32.65 -35.04 4.57
N PHE A 96 -32.07 -35.91 5.42
CA PHE A 96 -32.18 -37.41 5.44
C PHE A 96 -31.38 -38.30 4.45
N PRO A 97 -31.12 -39.61 4.76
CA PRO A 97 -30.98 -40.26 6.10
C PRO A 97 -29.95 -41.44 6.25
N PHE A 98 -29.60 -41.78 7.51
CA PHE A 98 -29.20 -43.12 8.07
C PHE A 98 -27.95 -43.87 7.51
N ALA A 99 -27.17 -44.70 8.25
CA ALA A 99 -27.00 -45.05 9.69
C ALA A 99 -25.64 -45.85 9.85
N THR A 100 -25.25 -46.68 10.84
CA THR A 100 -25.90 -47.35 12.01
C THR A 100 -24.85 -47.95 13.00
N ARG A 101 -25.05 -47.78 14.33
CA ARG A 101 -24.58 -48.65 15.48
C ARG A 101 -23.05 -48.86 15.73
N SER A 102 -22.57 -49.34 16.90
CA SER A 102 -22.91 -49.16 18.34
C SER A 102 -21.98 -50.01 19.25
N ILE A 103 -21.76 -49.63 20.54
CA ILE A 103 -21.11 -50.41 21.64
C ILE A 103 -19.56 -50.56 21.45
N ALA A 104 -18.65 -50.49 22.44
CA ALA A 104 -18.71 -50.78 23.89
C ALA A 104 -17.99 -49.77 24.81
N SER A 105 -18.14 -49.95 26.13
CA SER A 105 -17.68 -49.05 27.21
C SER A 105 -16.75 -49.70 28.23
N ILE A 106 -15.84 -48.92 28.85
CA ILE A 106 -15.20 -49.19 30.16
C ILE A 106 -15.03 -47.87 30.93
N ALA A 107 -15.23 -47.89 32.24
CA ALA A 107 -14.97 -46.86 33.27
C ALA A 107 -14.79 -47.59 34.64
N PRO A 108 -14.77 -46.98 35.86
CA PRO A 108 -14.70 -45.56 36.25
C PRO A 108 -13.73 -45.26 37.45
N SER A 109 -13.73 -44.02 37.97
CA SER A 109 -13.60 -43.67 39.42
C SER A 109 -13.95 -42.17 39.58
N SER A 110 -15.03 -41.72 40.25
CA SER A 110 -15.33 -41.68 41.72
C SER A 110 -14.35 -40.81 42.52
N SER A 111 -14.74 -39.81 43.35
CA SER A 111 -15.93 -39.62 44.23
C SER A 111 -16.19 -38.10 44.46
N SER A 112 -17.38 -37.48 44.31
CA SER A 112 -18.75 -37.64 44.89
C SER A 112 -19.03 -36.84 46.17
N PHE A 113 -20.08 -35.99 46.19
CA PHE A 113 -21.03 -35.80 47.33
C PHE A 113 -22.28 -34.98 46.93
N ILE A 114 -23.42 -35.24 47.59
CA ILE A 114 -24.83 -34.79 47.39
C ILE A 114 -25.65 -35.18 48.67
N PRO A 115 -26.98 -34.96 48.90
CA PRO A 115 -28.10 -34.68 47.95
C PRO A 115 -29.32 -33.78 48.38
N THR A 116 -30.22 -33.47 47.41
CA THR A 116 -31.71 -33.31 47.55
C THR A 116 -32.29 -32.07 48.29
N THR A 117 -33.58 -31.66 48.17
CA THR A 117 -34.86 -32.39 47.89
C THR A 117 -35.94 -31.72 46.99
N ALA A 118 -36.27 -32.38 45.86
CA ALA A 118 -37.58 -33.01 45.54
C ALA A 118 -38.85 -32.14 45.17
N PRO A 119 -39.96 -32.75 44.61
CA PRO A 119 -40.69 -32.28 43.40
C PRO A 119 -42.23 -32.05 43.68
N PRO A 120 -43.30 -32.23 42.82
CA PRO A 120 -43.50 -32.75 41.43
C PRO A 120 -44.44 -31.84 40.55
N ARG A 121 -45.38 -32.21 39.62
CA ARG A 121 -46.10 -33.46 39.20
C ARG A 121 -46.83 -33.36 37.82
N SER A 122 -47.26 -34.52 37.28
CA SER A 122 -48.43 -34.89 36.41
C SER A 122 -49.47 -33.83 35.91
N THR A 123 -50.18 -33.91 34.77
CA THR A 123 -50.42 -34.94 33.69
C THR A 123 -51.18 -34.35 32.45
N PRO A 124 -51.37 -35.05 31.30
CA PRO A 124 -51.91 -34.52 30.03
C PRO A 124 -53.37 -34.95 29.65
N THR A 125 -53.88 -34.43 28.51
CA THR A 125 -55.16 -34.82 27.85
C THR A 125 -55.01 -34.93 26.32
N VAL A 126 -55.95 -35.59 25.60
CA VAL A 126 -55.72 -36.25 24.29
C VAL A 126 -56.91 -36.15 23.29
N ALA A 127 -56.57 -36.18 21.98
CA ALA A 127 -57.37 -36.57 20.79
C ALA A 127 -58.38 -35.62 20.10
N GLY A 128 -58.42 -35.75 18.76
CA GLY A 128 -59.44 -35.28 17.81
C GLY A 128 -59.29 -36.04 16.47
N ARG A 129 -60.38 -36.29 15.72
CA ARG A 129 -60.41 -37.19 14.54
C ARG A 129 -60.55 -36.46 13.19
N ALA A 130 -60.06 -37.09 12.13
CA ALA A 130 -60.38 -36.85 10.70
C ALA A 130 -61.81 -37.41 10.34
N PRO A 131 -62.35 -37.42 9.08
CA PRO A 131 -61.68 -37.31 7.76
C PRO A 131 -62.49 -36.64 6.58
N ALA A 132 -61.99 -36.83 5.34
CA ALA A 132 -62.74 -36.90 4.05
C ALA A 132 -63.29 -35.59 3.41
N SER A 133 -63.36 -35.41 2.07
CA SER A 133 -62.88 -36.17 0.88
C SER A 133 -63.07 -35.38 -0.45
N ARG A 134 -62.71 -35.98 -1.61
CA ARG A 134 -63.29 -35.78 -2.99
C ARG A 134 -62.91 -34.50 -3.79
N THR A 135 -62.74 -34.49 -5.12
CA THR A 135 -62.47 -35.55 -6.17
C THR A 135 -62.02 -34.93 -7.52
N ILE A 136 -61.44 -35.77 -8.43
CA ILE A 136 -61.49 -35.69 -9.92
C ILE A 136 -60.67 -34.55 -10.62
N ALA A 137 -60.18 -34.64 -11.87
CA ALA A 137 -59.57 -35.67 -12.76
C ALA A 137 -59.10 -34.94 -14.07
N SER A 138 -58.59 -35.47 -15.20
CA SER A 138 -58.24 -36.82 -15.73
C SER A 138 -57.28 -36.68 -16.95
N ARG A 139 -56.63 -37.78 -17.41
CA ARG A 139 -55.90 -37.96 -18.70
C ARG A 139 -54.53 -37.24 -18.82
N SER A 140 -53.47 -37.78 -19.43
CA SER A 140 -53.09 -39.13 -19.92
C SER A 140 -51.58 -39.12 -20.33
N ARG A 141 -50.83 -40.19 -20.66
CA ARG A 141 -51.13 -41.61 -20.95
C ARG A 141 -49.87 -42.50 -20.70
N ALA A 142 -50.03 -43.80 -20.98
CA ALA A 142 -49.07 -44.89 -21.24
C ALA A 142 -47.82 -44.56 -22.12
N SER A 143 -46.73 -45.34 -22.25
CA SER A 143 -46.15 -46.58 -21.62
C SER A 143 -44.84 -46.93 -22.42
N ALA A 144 -43.97 -47.93 -22.19
CA ALA A 144 -43.46 -48.82 -21.12
C ALA A 144 -42.25 -49.60 -21.77
N GLY A 145 -41.41 -50.45 -21.15
CA GLY A 145 -41.26 -51.05 -19.81
C GLY A 145 -39.75 -51.18 -19.44
N ALA A 146 -39.26 -51.87 -18.39
CA ALA A 146 -39.58 -53.17 -17.79
C ALA A 146 -39.17 -54.41 -18.63
N ALA A 147 -38.54 -55.49 -18.11
CA ALA A 147 -37.85 -55.69 -16.80
C ALA A 147 -37.03 -57.02 -16.71
N SER A 148 -35.81 -56.96 -16.15
CA SER A 148 -35.25 -57.81 -15.06
C SER A 148 -35.01 -59.36 -15.14
N ARG A 149 -34.05 -59.81 -14.30
CA ARG A 149 -33.81 -61.16 -13.67
C ARG A 149 -33.13 -62.27 -14.52
N GLY A 150 -32.19 -63.04 -13.92
CA GLY A 150 -31.67 -64.26 -14.56
C GLY A 150 -30.42 -65.04 -14.07
N THR A 151 -29.93 -64.95 -12.82
CA THR A 151 -29.03 -66.00 -12.24
C THR A 151 -29.84 -67.29 -11.92
N PRO A 152 -29.31 -68.55 -11.77
CA PRO A 152 -28.10 -68.91 -10.98
C PRO A 152 -27.34 -70.26 -11.31
N TRP A 153 -26.37 -70.67 -10.45
CA TRP A 153 -25.63 -71.98 -10.37
C TRP A 153 -24.58 -72.30 -11.48
N ALA A 154 -23.50 -73.10 -11.29
CA ALA A 154 -22.77 -73.56 -10.07
C ALA A 154 -21.44 -74.31 -10.40
N ARG A 155 -20.46 -74.30 -9.45
CA ARG A 155 -19.41 -75.33 -9.13
C ARG A 155 -18.39 -75.72 -10.25
N ARG A 156 -17.12 -76.11 -10.03
CA ARG A 156 -16.34 -76.74 -8.90
C ARG A 156 -14.83 -76.36 -9.07
N VAL A 157 -14.00 -76.17 -8.01
CA VAL A 157 -12.96 -77.09 -7.43
C VAL A 157 -11.86 -77.52 -8.44
N VAL A 158 -10.53 -77.47 -8.20
CA VAL A 158 -9.65 -77.84 -7.03
C VAL A 158 -8.49 -76.81 -6.83
N SER A 159 -7.82 -76.53 -5.69
CA SER A 159 -7.92 -76.86 -4.25
C SER A 159 -6.80 -77.74 -3.58
N SER A 160 -5.59 -77.22 -3.35
CA SER A 160 -4.67 -77.63 -2.25
C SER A 160 -4.33 -76.39 -1.38
N ALA A 161 -4.33 -76.36 -0.04
CA ALA A 161 -3.97 -77.32 1.05
C ALA A 161 -2.43 -77.42 1.27
N THR A 162 -1.89 -77.36 2.50
CA THR A 162 -2.49 -77.65 3.83
C THR A 162 -1.90 -76.78 4.99
N GLN A 163 -2.47 -76.91 6.20
CA GLN A 163 -2.13 -76.29 7.51
C GLN A 163 -0.79 -76.82 8.09
N SER A 164 -0.26 -76.50 9.29
CA SER A 164 -0.78 -75.92 10.57
C SER A 164 0.36 -75.31 11.46
N GLY A 165 0.05 -74.75 12.66
CA GLY A 165 1.03 -74.24 13.67
C GLY A 165 1.44 -75.28 14.74
N PRO A 166 1.77 -74.95 16.03
CA PRO A 166 1.76 -73.61 16.69
C PRO A 166 2.88 -73.30 17.77
N ALA A 167 2.80 -72.11 18.40
CA ALA A 167 3.08 -71.77 19.83
C ALA A 167 4.49 -71.58 20.47
N ARG A 168 4.65 -70.36 21.04
CA ARG A 168 5.15 -69.96 22.42
C ARG A 168 6.64 -69.74 22.79
N LEU A 169 6.82 -68.66 23.59
CA LEU A 169 7.92 -68.29 24.53
C LEU A 169 9.24 -67.82 23.86
N VAL A 170 10.04 -66.88 24.40
CA VAL A 170 10.43 -66.55 25.79
C VAL A 170 10.46 -65.02 26.09
N ARG A 171 10.59 -64.60 27.37
CA ARG A 171 10.76 -63.19 27.87
C ARG A 171 12.25 -62.71 27.74
N CYS A 172 12.78 -61.54 28.16
CA CYS A 172 12.42 -60.58 29.21
C CYS A 172 13.21 -59.24 29.13
N THR A 173 12.53 -58.11 29.34
CA THR A 173 12.90 -56.89 30.14
C THR A 173 14.33 -56.33 30.34
N LEU A 174 14.40 -54.98 30.27
CA LEU A 174 15.01 -53.99 31.19
C LEU A 174 16.41 -53.36 30.95
N ASN A 175 16.54 -52.13 31.47
CA ASN A 175 17.57 -51.11 31.27
C ASN A 175 18.81 -51.28 32.18
N VAL A 176 19.90 -50.50 31.95
CA VAL A 176 20.44 -49.47 32.90
C VAL A 176 21.77 -48.80 32.43
N SER A 177 21.70 -47.46 32.28
CA SER A 177 22.62 -46.37 32.69
C SER A 177 24.17 -46.42 32.70
N VAL A 178 24.73 -45.28 32.22
CA VAL A 178 25.84 -44.46 32.81
C VAL A 178 27.32 -44.89 32.71
N SER A 179 28.14 -43.97 32.18
CA SER A 179 29.53 -43.69 32.61
C SER A 179 29.82 -42.20 32.33
N SER A 180 30.86 -41.59 32.95
CA SER A 180 31.00 -40.10 32.93
C SER A 180 32.39 -39.55 33.29
N GLY A 181 32.77 -38.45 32.63
CA GLY A 181 33.90 -37.55 33.00
C GLY A 181 35.18 -37.74 32.15
N GLY A 182 36.05 -36.73 31.96
CA GLY A 182 35.89 -35.29 32.25
C GLY A 182 37.19 -34.59 32.70
N CYS A 183 37.64 -33.56 31.96
CA CYS A 183 38.64 -32.55 32.40
C CYS A 183 38.65 -31.31 31.46
N GLY A 184 39.05 -30.15 32.00
CA GLY A 184 39.46 -28.93 31.23
C GLY A 184 40.98 -28.69 31.39
N PRO A 185 41.51 -27.44 31.29
CA PRO A 185 40.84 -26.14 31.14
C PRO A 185 41.49 -25.12 30.15
N ALA A 186 40.86 -23.93 30.04
CA ALA A 186 41.43 -22.61 29.69
C ALA A 186 42.13 -22.34 28.33
N TRP A 187 41.77 -21.22 27.66
CA TRP A 187 42.55 -19.95 27.59
C TRP A 187 41.95 -18.95 26.57
N TYR A 188 42.09 -17.65 26.88
CA TYR A 188 41.90 -16.43 26.05
C TYR A 188 43.31 -15.73 26.01
N PRO A 189 43.62 -14.54 25.43
CA PRO A 189 42.82 -13.57 24.65
C PRO A 189 43.56 -12.86 23.46
N ARG A 190 42.98 -11.74 22.98
CA ARG A 190 43.61 -10.52 22.35
C ARG A 190 43.99 -10.60 20.84
N LEU A 191 43.49 -9.65 20.01
CA LEU A 191 43.98 -8.27 19.69
C LEU A 191 45.30 -8.27 18.88
N LEU A 192 45.60 -7.32 17.96
CA LEU A 192 45.09 -5.94 17.77
C LEU A 192 45.12 -5.54 16.26
N ALA A 193 44.68 -4.32 15.93
CA ALA A 193 44.52 -3.80 14.57
C ALA A 193 45.77 -3.09 13.99
N ALA A 194 45.74 -2.81 12.69
CA ALA A 194 46.64 -1.86 12.02
C ALA A 194 45.86 -1.00 10.99
N ARG A 195 46.01 0.34 11.10
CA ARG A 195 45.81 1.31 9.99
C ARG A 195 47.19 1.61 9.40
N PHE A 196 47.30 1.98 8.11
CA PHE A 196 47.90 3.26 7.69
C PHE A 196 47.96 3.48 6.16
N ALA A 197 47.83 4.77 5.79
CA ALA A 197 48.43 5.47 4.63
C ALA A 197 48.01 5.18 3.17
N MET A 198 48.23 6.23 2.36
CA MET A 198 48.11 6.30 0.89
C MET A 198 49.51 6.34 0.25
N GLY A 199 49.59 6.25 -1.09
CA GLY A 199 50.80 6.52 -1.89
C GLY A 199 51.01 5.44 -2.97
N GLU A 200 50.49 5.58 -4.19
CA GLU A 200 50.97 6.41 -5.32
C GLU A 200 52.22 5.91 -6.08
N THR A 201 52.00 5.61 -7.38
CA THR A 201 52.94 5.68 -8.52
C THR A 201 54.04 4.61 -8.73
N ALA A 202 54.66 4.68 -9.92
CA ALA A 202 55.91 4.06 -10.40
C ALA A 202 55.91 2.57 -10.89
N ARG A 203 55.51 2.38 -12.16
CA ARG A 203 56.29 1.57 -13.15
C ARG A 203 57.63 2.33 -13.46
N PRO A 204 58.66 1.81 -14.20
CA PRO A 204 58.66 0.64 -15.10
C PRO A 204 59.96 -0.23 -15.18
N SER A 205 59.96 -1.18 -16.12
CA SER A 205 61.12 -1.65 -16.93
C SER A 205 62.05 -2.75 -16.34
N HIS A 206 62.88 -3.48 -17.11
CA HIS A 206 63.16 -3.43 -18.56
C HIS A 206 63.41 -4.81 -19.20
N THR A 207 63.21 -4.89 -20.52
CA THR A 207 63.64 -5.92 -21.52
C THR A 207 65.04 -6.53 -21.29
N ARG A 208 65.43 -7.70 -21.85
CA ARG A 208 65.50 -8.07 -23.30
C ARG A 208 65.96 -9.57 -23.44
N LEU A 209 65.62 -10.38 -24.47
CA LEU A 209 66.33 -10.53 -25.76
C LEU A 209 65.79 -11.69 -26.65
N SER A 210 65.82 -11.52 -28.00
CA SER A 210 66.06 -12.57 -29.05
C SER A 210 65.03 -13.73 -29.25
N ARG A 211 64.60 -14.18 -30.46
CA ARG A 211 64.83 -13.81 -31.89
C ARG A 211 63.75 -14.47 -32.82
N ARG A 212 63.34 -13.76 -33.90
CA ARG A 212 63.03 -14.22 -35.31
C ARG A 212 62.32 -15.58 -35.56
N SER A 213 61.08 -15.67 -36.09
CA SER A 213 60.60 -15.48 -37.51
C SER A 213 61.05 -16.58 -38.51
N THR A 214 60.24 -17.20 -39.42
CA THR A 214 58.83 -16.98 -39.86
C THR A 214 58.27 -18.15 -40.74
N THR A 215 56.98 -18.49 -40.57
CA THR A 215 55.94 -18.91 -41.59
C THR A 215 56.21 -19.94 -42.73
N ARG A 216 55.51 -21.11 -42.75
CA ARG A 216 54.45 -21.50 -43.75
C ARG A 216 53.92 -22.97 -43.73
N MET A 217 52.58 -23.08 -43.89
CA MET A 217 51.78 -24.10 -44.62
C MET A 217 51.59 -25.56 -44.12
N LYS A 218 50.58 -26.24 -44.73
CA LYS A 218 49.91 -27.51 -44.34
C LYS A 218 50.16 -28.63 -45.38
N LEU A 219 50.09 -29.94 -45.03
CA LEU A 219 49.01 -30.90 -45.43
C LEU A 219 49.26 -32.43 -45.09
N ARG A 220 48.26 -33.07 -44.43
CA ARG A 220 47.66 -34.43 -44.65
C ARG A 220 48.40 -35.80 -44.57
N ARG A 221 47.63 -36.79 -44.03
CA ARG A 221 47.61 -38.29 -44.24
C ARG A 221 48.70 -39.15 -43.52
N LEU A 222 48.50 -40.43 -43.12
CA LEU A 222 47.31 -41.29 -42.80
C LEU A 222 47.81 -42.66 -42.20
N ARG A 223 46.93 -43.51 -41.60
CA ARG A 223 47.10 -44.93 -41.13
C ARG A 223 47.76 -45.13 -39.75
N SER A 224 47.53 -46.19 -38.94
CA SER A 224 46.48 -47.25 -38.84
C SER A 224 46.65 -48.14 -37.57
N LEU A 225 45.55 -48.67 -36.96
CA LEU A 225 45.30 -50.02 -36.34
C LEU A 225 46.34 -50.69 -35.36
N VAL A 226 46.01 -51.55 -34.35
CA VAL A 226 44.76 -52.02 -33.67
C VAL A 226 45.08 -52.85 -32.36
N CYS A 227 44.05 -53.29 -31.60
CA CYS A 227 44.04 -54.23 -30.44
C CYS A 227 44.60 -53.71 -29.08
N ALA A 228 43.97 -53.86 -27.89
CA ALA A 228 43.14 -54.91 -27.23
C ALA A 228 43.98 -55.90 -26.38
N ALA A 229 43.58 -56.37 -25.19
CA ALA A 229 42.54 -55.96 -24.20
C ALA A 229 42.91 -56.68 -22.84
N ALA A 230 42.13 -56.76 -21.73
CA ALA A 230 40.74 -56.39 -21.40
C ALA A 230 40.56 -56.23 -19.87
N LEU A 231 39.49 -55.56 -19.42
CA LEU A 231 38.86 -55.75 -18.10
C LEU A 231 37.35 -55.42 -18.21
N GLY A 232 36.50 -56.11 -17.44
CA GLY A 232 35.07 -56.18 -17.70
C GLY A 232 34.27 -54.92 -17.34
N ALA A 233 33.55 -54.36 -18.30
CA ALA A 233 32.51 -53.38 -18.04
C ALA A 233 31.21 -54.08 -17.61
N SER A 234 30.80 -53.92 -16.36
CA SER A 234 29.39 -54.09 -16.01
C SER A 234 28.58 -53.03 -16.77
N PRO A 235 27.59 -53.39 -17.60
CA PRO A 235 26.72 -52.38 -18.17
C PRO A 235 25.97 -51.69 -17.03
N PHE A 236 25.97 -50.35 -17.03
CA PHE A 236 24.94 -49.62 -16.30
C PHE A 236 23.61 -50.00 -16.92
N VAL A 237 22.89 -50.91 -16.28
CA VAL A 237 21.49 -51.19 -16.60
C VAL A 237 20.71 -49.94 -16.21
N ALA A 238 20.60 -49.03 -17.17
CA ALA A 238 19.65 -47.94 -17.12
C ALA A 238 18.29 -48.58 -16.83
N HIS A 239 17.76 -48.32 -15.64
CA HIS A 239 16.49 -48.90 -15.21
C HIS A 239 15.42 -48.30 -16.11
N ALA A 240 15.01 -49.07 -17.12
CA ALA A 240 13.93 -48.70 -18.01
C ALA A 240 12.68 -48.53 -17.15
N GLN A 241 12.33 -47.27 -16.86
CA GLN A 241 11.12 -46.94 -16.13
C GLN A 241 9.95 -47.58 -16.87
N PRO A 242 9.19 -48.51 -16.25
CA PRO A 242 8.17 -49.27 -16.95
C PRO A 242 7.05 -48.38 -17.50
N PHE A 243 6.95 -47.17 -16.97
CA PHE A 243 6.15 -46.06 -17.49
C PHE A 243 7.10 -44.87 -17.71
N GLY A 244 7.71 -44.80 -18.89
CA GLY A 244 8.37 -43.57 -19.35
C GLY A 244 7.33 -42.46 -19.52
N ALA A 245 7.74 -41.20 -19.34
CA ALA A 245 6.85 -40.07 -19.57
C ALA A 245 6.34 -40.09 -21.03
N PRO A 246 5.02 -40.05 -21.28
CA PRO A 246 4.50 -39.98 -22.64
C PRO A 246 4.90 -38.64 -23.30
N PRO A 247 5.10 -38.60 -24.62
CA PRO A 247 5.31 -37.34 -25.32
C PRO A 247 4.07 -36.45 -25.16
N PRO A 248 4.24 -35.11 -25.10
CA PRO A 248 3.11 -34.19 -24.97
C PRO A 248 2.17 -34.29 -26.18
N THR A 249 0.87 -34.34 -25.91
CA THR A 249 -0.15 -34.22 -26.95
C THR A 249 -0.13 -32.80 -27.53
N PRO A 250 0.04 -32.61 -28.85
CA PRO A 250 -0.05 -31.28 -29.47
C PRO A 250 -1.42 -30.65 -29.27
N ILE A 251 -1.46 -29.34 -29.04
CA ILE A 251 -2.69 -28.55 -28.99
C ILE A 251 -2.77 -27.71 -30.27
N GLU A 252 -3.89 -27.80 -30.99
CA GLU A 252 -4.13 -27.02 -32.20
C GLU A 252 -4.18 -25.52 -31.88
N GLY A 253 -3.51 -24.70 -32.69
CA GLY A 253 -3.37 -23.26 -32.44
C GLY A 253 -2.23 -22.84 -31.49
N MET A 254 -1.49 -23.78 -30.89
CA MET A 254 -0.38 -23.46 -29.96
C MET A 254 0.94 -23.05 -30.64
N ALA A 255 1.08 -23.21 -31.96
CA ALA A 255 2.31 -22.88 -32.68
C ALA A 255 2.36 -21.40 -33.09
N TYR A 256 3.40 -20.67 -32.65
CA TYR A 256 3.60 -19.26 -32.94
C TYR A 256 5.01 -18.97 -33.47
N ASP A 257 5.26 -19.37 -34.71
CA ASP A 257 6.58 -19.30 -35.35
C ASP A 257 6.87 -17.93 -36.03
N ALA A 258 6.08 -16.90 -35.72
CA ALA A 258 6.26 -15.57 -36.28
C ALA A 258 7.64 -14.98 -35.88
N PRO A 259 8.45 -14.47 -36.82
CA PRO A 259 9.68 -13.76 -36.48
C PRO A 259 9.34 -12.35 -35.95
N PHE A 260 9.89 -12.00 -34.79
CA PHE A 260 9.64 -10.69 -34.14
C PHE A 260 10.09 -9.48 -35.00
N PHE A 261 11.05 -9.70 -35.89
CA PHE A 261 11.60 -8.69 -36.80
C PHE A 261 11.77 -9.31 -38.19
N PRO A 262 10.71 -9.35 -39.03
CA PRO A 262 10.75 -10.03 -40.32
C PRO A 262 11.75 -9.36 -41.29
N GLY A 263 12.79 -10.09 -41.69
CA GLY A 263 13.76 -9.64 -42.68
C GLY A 263 14.93 -8.79 -42.15
N ALA A 264 15.01 -8.54 -40.84
CA ALA A 264 16.12 -7.80 -40.22
C ALA A 264 17.47 -8.55 -40.31
N ASN A 265 18.56 -7.81 -40.52
CA ASN A 265 19.90 -8.36 -40.76
C ASN A 265 20.80 -8.15 -39.54
N TYR A 266 21.28 -9.21 -38.91
CA TYR A 266 22.06 -9.13 -37.67
C TYR A 266 23.57 -9.33 -37.86
N ASP A 267 24.37 -8.60 -37.10
CA ASP A 267 25.82 -8.84 -37.00
C ASP A 267 26.07 -10.14 -36.23
N ALA A 268 26.54 -11.17 -36.95
CA ALA A 268 26.84 -12.49 -36.40
C ALA A 268 27.98 -12.53 -35.36
N ARG A 269 28.61 -11.40 -35.03
CA ARG A 269 29.50 -11.26 -33.87
C ARG A 269 28.74 -11.09 -32.56
N ILE A 270 27.51 -10.57 -32.59
CA ILE A 270 26.67 -10.40 -31.41
C ILE A 270 25.97 -11.74 -31.10
N PRO A 271 26.11 -12.30 -29.89
CA PRO A 271 25.44 -13.55 -29.54
C PRO A 271 23.91 -13.37 -29.50
N THR A 272 23.18 -14.28 -30.12
CA THR A 272 21.70 -14.24 -30.17
C THR A 272 21.10 -14.52 -28.78
N PRO A 273 19.88 -14.04 -28.48
CA PRO A 273 19.18 -14.37 -27.22
C PRO A 273 19.07 -15.88 -27.07
N ASP A 274 18.69 -16.57 -28.14
CA ASP A 274 18.52 -18.03 -28.18
C ASP A 274 19.80 -18.80 -27.78
N ALA A 275 20.97 -18.30 -28.19
CA ALA A 275 22.26 -18.91 -27.86
C ALA A 275 22.71 -18.62 -26.41
N LEU A 276 22.28 -17.49 -25.84
CA LEU A 276 22.60 -17.06 -24.47
C LEU A 276 21.65 -17.71 -23.46
N LEU A 277 20.36 -17.84 -23.79
CA LEU A 277 19.34 -18.51 -22.99
C LEU A 277 19.50 -20.04 -23.08
N GLY A 278 19.67 -20.58 -24.29
CA GLY A 278 19.63 -22.02 -24.58
C GLY A 278 18.28 -22.54 -25.06
N TRP A 279 17.34 -21.63 -25.39
CA TRP A 279 16.03 -21.89 -25.98
C TRP A 279 15.56 -20.65 -26.76
N PRO A 280 14.62 -20.77 -27.72
CA PRO A 280 14.10 -19.63 -28.48
C PRO A 280 13.47 -18.56 -27.59
N LEU A 281 13.81 -17.28 -27.78
CA LEU A 281 13.26 -16.18 -26.98
C LEU A 281 11.72 -16.21 -26.97
N GLY A 282 11.13 -16.02 -25.78
CA GLY A 282 9.68 -16.10 -25.58
C GLY A 282 9.09 -17.51 -25.65
N SER A 283 9.88 -18.59 -25.71
CA SER A 283 9.34 -19.97 -25.54
C SER A 283 9.14 -20.36 -24.07
N LYS A 284 9.74 -19.62 -23.15
CA LYS A 284 9.49 -19.58 -21.69
C LYS A 284 10.20 -18.36 -21.10
N ALA A 285 9.68 -17.81 -20.01
CA ALA A 285 10.25 -16.66 -19.33
C ALA A 285 11.69 -16.90 -18.84
N ALA A 286 12.55 -15.90 -19.02
CA ALA A 286 13.93 -15.91 -18.51
C ALA A 286 14.01 -15.47 -17.02
N THR A 287 14.82 -16.14 -16.20
CA THR A 287 15.12 -15.68 -14.82
C THR A 287 15.98 -14.42 -14.80
N HIS A 288 16.10 -13.76 -13.64
CA HIS A 288 16.98 -12.60 -13.47
C HIS A 288 18.42 -12.87 -13.96
N ALA A 289 19.03 -13.98 -13.54
CA ALA A 289 20.39 -14.37 -13.94
C ALA A 289 20.55 -14.74 -15.43
N GLU A 290 19.44 -14.91 -16.15
CA GLU A 290 19.41 -15.20 -17.59
C GLU A 290 19.23 -13.91 -18.41
N ILE A 291 18.47 -12.95 -17.89
CA ILE A 291 18.39 -11.58 -18.38
C ILE A 291 19.74 -10.87 -18.19
N GLU A 292 20.33 -10.95 -16.99
CA GLU A 292 21.66 -10.40 -16.65
C GLU A 292 22.74 -10.90 -17.62
N ARG A 293 22.80 -12.22 -17.83
CA ARG A 293 23.75 -12.84 -18.77
C ARG A 293 23.60 -12.31 -20.21
N CYS A 294 22.38 -12.03 -20.64
CA CYS A 294 22.15 -11.49 -21.99
C CYS A 294 22.65 -10.05 -22.12
N VAL A 295 22.25 -9.16 -21.20
CA VAL A 295 22.62 -7.74 -21.30
C VAL A 295 24.12 -7.49 -21.05
N GLN A 296 24.77 -8.30 -20.21
CA GLN A 296 26.23 -8.29 -20.06
C GLN A 296 26.93 -8.69 -21.37
N ALA A 297 26.54 -9.82 -21.97
CA ALA A 297 27.15 -10.30 -23.22
C ALA A 297 26.96 -9.33 -24.41
N TRP A 298 25.87 -8.55 -24.43
CA TRP A 298 25.61 -7.54 -25.46
C TRP A 298 26.41 -6.24 -25.26
N ALA A 299 26.58 -5.80 -24.01
CA ALA A 299 27.44 -4.65 -23.69
C ALA A 299 28.94 -4.96 -23.89
N GLU A 300 29.36 -6.22 -23.74
CA GLU A 300 30.73 -6.65 -24.09
C GLU A 300 30.96 -6.76 -25.62
N ALA A 301 29.92 -7.05 -26.40
CA ALA A 301 30.04 -7.39 -27.82
C ALA A 301 29.81 -6.22 -28.81
N SER A 302 29.15 -5.14 -28.39
CA SER A 302 28.71 -4.05 -29.29
C SER A 302 29.16 -2.67 -28.85
N ASP A 303 29.60 -1.84 -29.81
CA ASP A 303 29.98 -0.44 -29.60
C ASP A 303 28.79 0.53 -29.46
N ARG A 304 27.56 0.01 -29.52
CA ARG A 304 26.31 0.75 -29.28
C ARG A 304 25.85 0.73 -27.83
N ALA A 305 26.29 -0.26 -27.05
CA ALA A 305 25.68 -0.66 -25.79
C ALA A 305 26.59 -0.39 -24.58
N THR A 306 26.04 0.21 -23.52
CA THR A 306 26.67 0.29 -22.19
C THR A 306 25.67 -0.15 -21.14
N LEU A 307 26.09 -1.06 -20.25
CA LEU A 307 25.30 -1.56 -19.13
C LEU A 307 25.66 -0.81 -17.84
N VAL A 308 24.65 -0.41 -17.06
CA VAL A 308 24.82 0.29 -15.78
C VAL A 308 24.02 -0.43 -14.69
N GLU A 309 24.71 -0.86 -13.63
CA GLU A 309 24.06 -1.31 -12.38
C GLU A 309 23.62 -0.07 -11.59
N TYR A 310 22.31 0.09 -11.36
CA TYR A 310 21.76 1.27 -10.68
C TYR A 310 21.32 0.99 -9.23
N ALA A 311 21.07 -0.26 -8.88
CA ALA A 311 20.68 -0.69 -7.53
C ALA A 311 20.89 -2.19 -7.32
N ARG A 312 20.63 -2.63 -6.08
CA ARG A 312 20.40 -4.04 -5.76
C ARG A 312 19.09 -4.19 -4.98
N SER A 313 18.41 -5.31 -5.21
CA SER A 313 17.21 -5.70 -4.45
C SER A 313 17.57 -6.16 -3.03
N TYR A 314 16.55 -6.41 -2.20
CA TYR A 314 16.77 -6.94 -0.84
C TYR A 314 17.39 -8.34 -0.83
N GLU A 315 17.12 -9.18 -1.84
CA GLU A 315 17.80 -10.47 -2.01
C GLU A 315 19.17 -10.34 -2.72
N GLY A 316 19.65 -9.11 -2.97
CA GLY A 316 20.98 -8.79 -3.46
C GLY A 316 21.17 -8.87 -4.99
N ARG A 317 20.10 -9.13 -5.74
CA ARG A 317 20.12 -9.17 -7.22
C ARG A 317 20.43 -7.79 -7.79
N ALA A 318 21.26 -7.75 -8.83
CA ALA A 318 21.63 -6.52 -9.51
C ALA A 318 20.51 -6.00 -10.41
N LEU A 319 20.22 -4.71 -10.34
CA LEU A 319 19.26 -4.00 -11.18
C LEU A 319 20.01 -3.17 -12.21
N TYR A 320 19.65 -3.33 -13.48
CA TYR A 320 20.39 -2.80 -14.60
C TYR A 320 19.54 -1.91 -15.49
N TYR A 321 20.16 -0.90 -16.10
CA TYR A 321 19.68 -0.36 -17.38
C TYR A 321 20.78 -0.47 -18.43
N MET A 322 20.40 -0.67 -19.70
CA MET A 322 21.30 -0.67 -20.84
C MET A 322 21.02 0.52 -21.76
N VAL A 323 22.05 1.33 -21.99
CA VAL A 323 22.03 2.48 -22.91
C VAL A 323 22.37 1.97 -24.31
N ILE A 324 21.50 2.23 -25.28
CA ILE A 324 21.66 1.84 -26.69
C ILE A 324 21.49 3.09 -27.56
N THR A 325 22.54 3.43 -28.31
CA THR A 325 22.55 4.56 -29.26
C THR A 325 23.67 4.34 -30.29
N SER A 326 23.79 5.18 -31.32
CA SER A 326 24.88 5.03 -32.29
C SER A 326 26.24 5.32 -31.64
N PRO A 327 27.37 4.75 -32.13
CA PRO A 327 28.68 4.98 -31.53
C PRO A 327 29.10 6.46 -31.50
N ALA A 328 28.57 7.28 -32.42
CA ALA A 328 28.79 8.73 -32.44
C ALA A 328 28.06 9.45 -31.30
N ASN A 329 26.85 9.01 -30.93
CA ASN A 329 26.15 9.47 -29.72
C ASN A 329 26.79 8.88 -28.45
N HIS A 330 27.24 7.63 -28.51
CA HIS A 330 27.89 6.95 -27.39
C HIS A 330 29.19 7.66 -26.96
N ALA A 331 29.97 8.15 -27.93
CA ALA A 331 31.18 8.95 -27.68
C ALA A 331 30.91 10.36 -27.09
N ARG A 332 29.64 10.76 -26.92
CA ARG A 332 29.24 12.08 -26.36
C ARG A 332 28.15 12.01 -25.29
N LEU A 333 27.93 10.85 -24.64
CA LEU A 333 26.84 10.68 -23.66
C LEU A 333 26.86 11.71 -22.52
N ASP A 334 28.03 12.05 -21.98
CA ASP A 334 28.15 13.06 -20.92
C ASP A 334 27.70 14.45 -21.38
N ALA A 335 27.97 14.80 -22.65
CA ALA A 335 27.49 16.05 -23.24
C ALA A 335 25.97 16.00 -23.49
N ILE A 336 25.43 14.86 -23.94
CA ILE A 336 23.97 14.65 -24.08
C ILE A 336 23.28 14.80 -22.72
N LYS A 337 23.76 14.14 -21.66
CA LYS A 337 23.24 14.29 -20.30
C LYS A 337 23.27 15.75 -19.84
N ALA A 338 24.41 16.43 -20.00
CA ALA A 338 24.57 17.82 -19.60
C ALA A 338 23.62 18.76 -20.37
N ASP A 339 23.48 18.60 -21.68
CA ASP A 339 22.62 19.45 -22.51
C ASP A 339 21.12 19.17 -22.31
N THR A 340 20.72 17.90 -22.09
CA THR A 340 19.33 17.59 -21.68
C THR A 340 19.02 18.14 -20.29
N ALA A 341 19.94 18.06 -19.33
CA ALA A 341 19.77 18.67 -18.01
C ALA A 341 19.67 20.22 -18.07
N ARG A 342 20.41 20.86 -18.99
CA ARG A 342 20.27 22.30 -19.29
C ARG A 342 18.90 22.62 -19.89
N LEU A 343 18.35 21.75 -20.75
CA LEU A 343 17.00 21.92 -21.28
C LEU A 343 15.91 21.71 -20.22
N ALA A 344 16.16 20.84 -19.23
CA ALA A 344 15.29 20.59 -18.09
C ALA A 344 15.24 21.77 -17.09
N ASP A 345 16.36 22.44 -16.81
CA ASP A 345 16.42 23.68 -16.02
C ASP A 345 16.69 24.93 -16.90
N PRO A 346 15.65 25.52 -17.50
CA PRO A 346 15.80 26.68 -18.36
C PRO A 346 16.09 27.99 -17.60
N ARG A 347 16.26 27.99 -16.26
CA ARG A 347 16.54 29.20 -15.47
C ARG A 347 17.85 29.90 -15.89
N GLN A 348 18.76 29.18 -16.53
CA GLN A 348 20.04 29.71 -17.04
C GLN A 348 20.18 29.60 -18.58
N VAL A 349 19.11 29.22 -19.30
CA VAL A 349 19.16 28.94 -20.74
C VAL A 349 18.31 29.95 -21.51
N SER A 350 18.96 30.72 -22.40
CA SER A 350 18.26 31.67 -23.26
C SER A 350 17.39 30.95 -24.30
N VAL A 351 16.38 31.64 -24.85
CA VAL A 351 15.48 31.06 -25.86
C VAL A 351 16.28 30.48 -27.03
N ALA A 352 17.14 31.30 -27.64
CA ALA A 352 17.99 30.88 -28.77
C ALA A 352 19.01 29.79 -28.42
N GLU A 353 19.42 29.62 -27.16
CA GLU A 353 20.26 28.48 -26.78
C GLU A 353 19.45 27.19 -26.69
N ALA A 354 18.29 27.23 -26.02
CA ALA A 354 17.39 26.09 -25.96
C ALA A 354 16.90 25.66 -27.35
N ASP A 355 16.71 26.59 -28.29
CA ASP A 355 16.38 26.26 -29.68
C ASP A 355 17.53 25.50 -30.38
N ARG A 356 18.80 25.84 -30.09
CA ARG A 356 19.96 25.05 -30.56
C ARG A 356 20.03 23.67 -29.91
N LEU A 357 19.70 23.55 -28.63
CA LEU A 357 19.65 22.26 -27.93
C LEU A 357 18.54 21.37 -28.52
N VAL A 358 17.34 21.91 -28.70
CA VAL A 358 16.18 21.26 -29.34
C VAL A 358 16.53 20.66 -30.71
N ASP A 359 17.26 21.39 -31.55
CA ASP A 359 17.57 20.94 -32.90
C ASP A 359 18.73 19.90 -32.93
N SER A 360 19.58 19.84 -31.90
CA SER A 360 20.83 19.03 -31.87
C SER A 360 20.87 17.88 -30.87
N LEU A 361 19.96 17.84 -29.89
CA LEU A 361 19.81 16.73 -28.94
C LEU A 361 19.14 15.52 -29.61
N PRO A 362 19.59 14.28 -29.31
CA PRO A 362 18.82 13.08 -29.61
C PRO A 362 17.64 12.94 -28.63
N ALA A 363 16.59 12.21 -29.03
CA ALA A 363 15.48 11.91 -28.12
C ALA A 363 15.90 10.87 -27.08
N VAL A 364 15.76 11.15 -25.79
CA VAL A 364 16.00 10.15 -24.74
C VAL A 364 14.71 9.38 -24.46
N ALA A 365 14.74 8.07 -24.65
CA ALA A 365 13.64 7.15 -24.33
C ALA A 365 14.03 6.29 -23.13
N TRP A 366 13.15 6.21 -22.12
CA TRP A 366 13.27 5.25 -21.03
C TRP A 366 12.20 4.16 -21.21
N MET A 367 12.65 2.92 -21.44
CA MET A 367 11.81 1.76 -21.71
C MET A 367 11.93 0.80 -20.51
N ALA A 368 10.93 0.78 -19.64
CA ALA A 368 10.97 0.06 -18.37
C ALA A 368 9.98 -1.12 -18.37
N TYR A 369 10.44 -2.30 -17.93
CA TYR A 369 9.65 -3.53 -18.00
C TYR A 369 9.54 -4.27 -16.66
N SER A 370 8.40 -4.93 -16.45
CA SER A 370 8.18 -5.90 -15.35
C SER A 370 8.50 -5.37 -13.93
N ILE A 371 7.94 -4.21 -13.56
CA ILE A 371 7.90 -3.71 -12.17
C ILE A 371 7.05 -4.60 -11.24
N HIS A 372 6.16 -5.40 -11.83
CA HIS A 372 5.55 -6.54 -11.19
C HIS A 372 6.24 -7.81 -11.69
N GLY A 373 6.83 -8.60 -10.79
CA GLY A 373 7.63 -9.74 -11.18
C GLY A 373 6.85 -10.88 -11.86
N ASP A 374 5.54 -10.97 -11.62
CA ASP A 374 4.66 -11.96 -12.27
C ASP A 374 4.09 -11.53 -13.63
N GLU A 375 4.53 -10.38 -14.17
CA GLU A 375 4.15 -9.82 -15.48
C GLU A 375 5.31 -10.08 -16.45
N MET A 376 5.38 -11.31 -16.96
CA MET A 376 6.66 -11.92 -17.34
C MET A 376 7.12 -11.65 -18.77
N SER A 377 6.22 -11.44 -19.73
CA SER A 377 6.58 -11.20 -21.14
C SER A 377 7.21 -9.84 -21.39
N GLY A 378 7.08 -8.88 -20.47
CA GLY A 378 7.75 -7.58 -20.54
C GLY A 378 9.27 -7.70 -20.60
N ALA A 379 9.89 -8.37 -19.63
CA ALA A 379 11.35 -8.55 -19.63
C ALA A 379 11.87 -9.37 -20.83
N ASP A 380 11.12 -10.37 -21.29
CA ASP A 380 11.48 -11.17 -22.48
C ASP A 380 11.33 -10.35 -23.77
N ALA A 381 10.35 -9.44 -23.84
CA ALA A 381 10.25 -8.44 -24.90
C ALA A 381 11.40 -7.42 -24.85
N ALA A 382 11.80 -6.99 -23.66
CA ALA A 382 12.97 -6.12 -23.45
C ALA A 382 14.26 -6.76 -24.01
N LEU A 383 14.46 -8.07 -23.81
CA LEU A 383 15.56 -8.82 -24.43
C LEU A 383 15.48 -8.81 -25.97
N GLY A 384 14.27 -8.92 -26.54
CA GLY A 384 14.03 -8.89 -27.98
C GLY A 384 14.36 -7.53 -28.60
N VAL A 385 13.84 -6.45 -28.01
CA VAL A 385 14.11 -5.06 -28.43
C VAL A 385 15.59 -4.72 -28.26
N ALA A 386 16.18 -5.06 -27.10
CA ALA A 386 17.59 -4.83 -26.81
C ALA A 386 18.50 -5.50 -27.85
N TYR A 387 18.32 -6.79 -28.11
CA TYR A 387 19.09 -7.50 -29.11
C TYR A 387 18.93 -6.88 -30.51
N HIS A 388 17.70 -6.52 -30.91
CA HIS A 388 17.45 -5.94 -32.22
C HIS A 388 18.20 -4.62 -32.44
N LEU A 389 18.09 -3.67 -31.50
CA LEU A 389 18.78 -2.38 -31.57
C LEU A 389 20.31 -2.53 -31.50
N VAL A 390 20.82 -3.47 -30.71
CA VAL A 390 22.25 -3.73 -30.54
C VAL A 390 22.87 -4.42 -31.76
N ALA A 391 22.18 -5.41 -32.35
CA ALA A 391 22.74 -6.29 -33.38
C ALA A 391 22.34 -5.96 -34.82
N SER A 392 21.26 -5.19 -35.04
CA SER A 392 20.79 -4.90 -36.41
C SER A 392 21.81 -4.09 -37.21
N THR A 393 21.93 -4.49 -38.48
CA THR A 393 22.75 -3.88 -39.52
C THR A 393 21.89 -3.22 -40.60
N ASP A 394 20.61 -2.97 -40.30
CA ASP A 394 19.63 -2.31 -41.15
C ASP A 394 19.72 -0.77 -40.97
N ASP A 395 19.49 -0.01 -42.04
CA ASP A 395 19.78 1.44 -42.08
C ASP A 395 18.74 2.30 -41.34
N ASP A 396 17.52 1.81 -41.19
CA ASP A 396 16.45 2.42 -40.40
C ASP A 396 16.76 2.37 -38.89
N VAL A 397 17.26 1.23 -38.39
CA VAL A 397 17.73 1.08 -37.00
C VAL A 397 18.96 1.96 -36.74
N ARG A 398 19.91 2.03 -37.69
CA ARG A 398 21.04 2.99 -37.60
C ARG A 398 20.54 4.43 -37.45
N ALA A 399 19.67 4.87 -38.37
CA ALA A 399 19.16 6.24 -38.38
C ALA A 399 18.26 6.56 -37.17
N MET A 400 17.58 5.56 -36.59
CA MET A 400 16.91 5.71 -35.30
C MET A 400 17.93 6.00 -34.19
N LEU A 401 18.97 5.18 -34.06
CA LEU A 401 19.97 5.29 -32.99
C LEU A 401 20.93 6.49 -33.14
N ASP A 402 21.05 7.08 -34.33
CA ASP A 402 21.69 8.39 -34.53
C ASP A 402 20.82 9.54 -33.99
N GLU A 403 19.50 9.38 -33.98
CA GLU A 403 18.52 10.40 -33.58
C GLU A 403 17.96 10.22 -32.16
N THR A 404 18.20 9.06 -31.52
CA THR A 404 17.71 8.72 -30.17
C THR A 404 18.79 8.10 -29.27
N VAL A 405 18.56 8.16 -27.97
CA VAL A 405 19.24 7.35 -26.95
C VAL A 405 18.17 6.51 -26.27
N VAL A 406 18.22 5.19 -26.47
CA VAL A 406 17.24 4.25 -25.92
C VAL A 406 17.83 3.61 -24.67
N ILE A 407 17.17 3.81 -23.53
CA ILE A 407 17.54 3.21 -22.26
C ILE A 407 16.54 2.10 -21.96
N ILE A 408 17.02 0.88 -21.79
CA ILE A 408 16.19 -0.29 -21.45
C ILE A 408 16.48 -0.69 -20.00
N ASP A 409 15.50 -0.58 -19.11
CA ASP A 409 15.47 -1.26 -17.81
C ASP A 409 14.64 -2.55 -17.98
N PRO A 410 15.29 -3.71 -18.22
CA PRO A 410 14.59 -4.91 -18.64
C PRO A 410 13.84 -5.60 -17.49
N LEU A 411 14.08 -5.23 -16.22
CA LEU A 411 13.50 -5.92 -15.07
C LEU A 411 13.57 -5.07 -13.79
N MET A 412 12.52 -4.28 -13.55
CA MET A 412 12.41 -3.45 -12.35
C MET A 412 12.16 -4.23 -11.04
N ASN A 413 11.73 -5.50 -11.09
CA ASN A 413 11.41 -6.32 -9.91
C ASN A 413 11.90 -7.78 -10.02
N PRO A 414 13.20 -8.04 -9.78
CA PRO A 414 13.77 -9.36 -9.97
C PRO A 414 13.43 -10.34 -8.83
N ASP A 415 13.23 -9.86 -7.60
CA ASP A 415 12.87 -10.70 -6.44
C ASP A 415 11.43 -11.23 -6.55
N GLY A 416 10.51 -10.44 -7.09
CA GLY A 416 9.16 -10.88 -7.44
C GLY A 416 9.16 -11.85 -8.63
N ARG A 417 10.04 -11.64 -9.61
CA ARG A 417 10.08 -12.42 -10.85
C ARG A 417 10.60 -13.84 -10.63
N ASP A 418 11.78 -13.98 -10.04
CA ASP A 418 12.36 -15.30 -9.78
C ASP A 418 11.42 -16.14 -8.87
N ARG A 419 10.74 -15.50 -7.92
CA ARG A 419 9.72 -16.13 -7.08
C ARG A 419 8.57 -16.70 -7.91
N PHE A 420 8.04 -15.98 -8.89
CA PHE A 420 6.93 -16.48 -9.70
C PHE A 420 7.37 -17.49 -10.75
N ILE A 421 8.55 -17.32 -11.36
CA ILE A 421 9.13 -18.34 -12.25
C ILE A 421 9.33 -19.66 -11.48
N GLN A 422 9.74 -19.61 -10.20
CA GLN A 422 9.79 -20.80 -9.35
C GLN A 422 8.40 -21.43 -9.16
N GLN A 423 7.34 -20.65 -8.91
CA GLN A 423 5.96 -21.18 -8.82
C GLN A 423 5.48 -21.81 -10.13
N VAL A 424 5.82 -21.21 -11.28
CA VAL A 424 5.54 -21.75 -12.62
C VAL A 424 6.26 -23.08 -12.82
N VAL A 425 7.55 -23.16 -12.48
CA VAL A 425 8.37 -24.38 -12.61
C VAL A 425 7.89 -25.50 -11.69
N GLU A 426 7.48 -25.18 -10.45
CA GLU A 426 6.91 -26.17 -9.50
C GLU A 426 5.61 -26.80 -9.99
N HIS A 427 4.83 -26.08 -10.81
CA HIS A 427 3.51 -26.52 -11.28
C HIS A 427 3.46 -26.86 -12.77
N ARG A 428 4.58 -26.75 -13.51
CA ARG A 428 4.64 -27.10 -14.94
C ARG A 428 4.57 -28.62 -15.12
N GLY A 429 3.47 -29.09 -15.71
CA GLY A 429 3.31 -30.48 -16.13
C GLY A 429 4.14 -30.82 -17.39
N ALA A 430 4.32 -32.12 -17.64
CA ALA A 430 4.89 -32.62 -18.89
C ALA A 430 3.92 -32.53 -20.10
N MET A 431 2.64 -32.30 -19.83
CA MET A 431 1.61 -31.95 -20.81
C MET A 431 1.38 -30.43 -20.73
N PRO A 432 1.33 -29.71 -21.86
CA PRO A 432 1.03 -28.28 -21.84
C PRO A 432 -0.42 -28.03 -21.40
N THR A 433 -0.65 -26.89 -20.77
CA THR A 433 -1.99 -26.41 -20.41
C THR A 433 -2.24 -25.03 -21.00
N VAL A 434 -3.51 -24.73 -21.23
CA VAL A 434 -4.01 -23.42 -21.71
C VAL A 434 -5.21 -22.92 -20.90
N ASP A 435 -5.51 -23.55 -19.76
CA ASP A 435 -6.50 -23.08 -18.79
C ASP A 435 -5.86 -22.02 -17.88
N ASP A 436 -6.35 -20.77 -17.97
CA ASP A 436 -5.86 -19.64 -17.18
C ASP A 436 -6.21 -19.75 -15.69
N GLN A 437 -7.15 -20.62 -15.31
CA GLN A 437 -7.42 -20.97 -13.92
C GLN A 437 -6.35 -21.91 -13.33
N SER A 438 -5.41 -22.43 -14.15
CA SER A 438 -4.29 -23.24 -13.67
C SER A 438 -3.48 -22.48 -12.62
N VAL A 439 -3.01 -23.20 -11.59
CA VAL A 439 -2.07 -22.68 -10.59
C VAL A 439 -0.76 -22.19 -11.21
N THR A 440 -0.39 -22.69 -12.40
CA THR A 440 0.73 -22.16 -13.19
C THR A 440 0.53 -20.70 -13.63
N HIS A 441 -0.72 -20.25 -13.82
CA HIS A 441 -1.06 -18.88 -14.25
C HIS A 441 -1.52 -18.00 -13.07
N THR A 442 -2.29 -18.57 -12.15
CA THR A 442 -2.79 -17.86 -10.97
C THR A 442 -1.75 -17.73 -9.86
N GLY A 443 -0.81 -18.67 -9.72
CA GLY A 443 0.19 -18.71 -8.65
C GLY A 443 -0.41 -19.01 -7.28
N TYR A 444 0.38 -18.84 -6.22
CA TYR A 444 -0.08 -18.98 -4.84
C TYR A 444 0.54 -17.94 -3.90
N TRP A 445 0.04 -17.86 -2.66
CA TRP A 445 0.49 -16.85 -1.68
C TRP A 445 1.94 -17.12 -1.21
N PRO A 446 2.88 -16.16 -1.31
CA PRO A 446 2.78 -14.84 -1.95
C PRO A 446 3.16 -14.90 -3.45
N ARG A 447 2.45 -14.17 -4.30
CA ARG A 447 2.66 -14.14 -5.77
C ARG A 447 3.91 -13.29 -6.14
N GLY A 448 4.23 -13.17 -7.42
CA GLY A 448 5.41 -12.43 -7.90
C GLY A 448 5.22 -10.92 -8.10
N ARG A 449 4.00 -10.40 -8.05
CA ARG A 449 3.71 -8.97 -8.32
C ARG A 449 4.58 -8.01 -7.49
N THR A 450 4.90 -8.39 -6.27
CA THR A 450 5.51 -7.52 -5.26
C THR A 450 6.96 -7.91 -4.95
N ASN A 451 7.76 -6.97 -4.42
CA ASN A 451 9.18 -7.20 -4.11
C ASN A 451 9.40 -8.16 -2.92
N HIS A 452 10.62 -8.29 -2.39
CA HIS A 452 10.94 -9.17 -1.26
C HIS A 452 10.01 -8.98 -0.05
N TYR A 453 9.84 -7.73 0.40
CA TYR A 453 8.94 -7.37 1.50
C TYR A 453 7.47 -7.28 1.08
N MET A 454 7.09 -7.81 -0.08
CA MET A 454 5.71 -7.86 -0.59
C MET A 454 5.06 -6.49 -0.87
N PHE A 455 5.84 -5.44 -1.16
CA PHE A 455 5.32 -4.14 -1.60
C PHE A 455 5.12 -4.08 -3.13
N ASP A 456 4.11 -3.31 -3.55
CA ASP A 456 3.87 -2.96 -4.96
C ASP A 456 4.79 -1.80 -5.37
N LEU A 457 5.83 -2.11 -6.16
CA LEU A 457 6.84 -1.13 -6.57
C LEU A 457 6.28 -0.07 -7.54
N ASN A 458 5.14 -0.30 -8.20
CA ASN A 458 4.44 0.71 -8.99
C ASN A 458 3.50 1.58 -8.14
N ARG A 459 3.81 1.71 -6.84
CA ARG A 459 3.24 2.71 -5.92
C ARG A 459 4.30 3.52 -5.16
N ASP A 460 5.57 3.09 -5.20
CA ASP A 460 6.66 3.61 -4.38
C ASP A 460 7.37 4.84 -4.99
N TRP A 461 7.11 5.20 -6.25
CA TRP A 461 7.83 6.28 -6.95
C TRP A 461 7.82 7.64 -6.22
N ILE A 462 6.75 7.98 -5.51
CA ILE A 462 6.63 9.21 -4.70
C ILE A 462 7.00 9.01 -3.21
N LEU A 463 7.29 7.77 -2.78
CA LEU A 463 7.50 7.40 -1.38
C LEU A 463 8.96 7.01 -1.10
N GLY A 464 9.65 6.42 -2.07
CA GLY A 464 11.08 6.14 -2.03
C GLY A 464 11.51 5.20 -0.89
N VAL A 465 10.66 4.25 -0.52
CA VAL A 465 10.87 3.32 0.59
C VAL A 465 11.91 2.26 0.24
N HIS A 466 11.91 1.74 -0.99
CA HIS A 466 12.67 0.56 -1.37
C HIS A 466 13.94 0.87 -2.20
N PRO A 467 15.04 0.12 -2.03
CA PRO A 467 16.29 0.36 -2.75
C PRO A 467 16.12 0.27 -4.28
N GLU A 468 15.24 -0.61 -4.77
CA GLU A 468 14.90 -0.74 -6.18
C GLU A 468 14.36 0.58 -6.75
N THR A 469 13.46 1.26 -6.02
CA THR A 469 12.89 2.55 -6.42
C THR A 469 13.87 3.70 -6.21
N ARG A 470 14.60 3.72 -5.10
CA ARG A 470 15.59 4.76 -4.78
C ARG A 470 16.75 4.80 -5.79
N GLY A 471 17.08 3.66 -6.40
CA GLY A 471 17.99 3.59 -7.54
C GLY A 471 17.36 4.10 -8.84
N ARG A 472 16.16 3.60 -9.21
CA ARG A 472 15.44 4.03 -10.43
C ARG A 472 15.24 5.53 -10.50
N ILE A 473 14.83 6.18 -9.40
CA ILE A 473 14.64 7.63 -9.35
C ILE A 473 15.93 8.38 -9.75
N ARG A 474 17.07 8.03 -9.12
CA ARG A 474 18.37 8.66 -9.42
C ARG A 474 18.81 8.39 -10.86
N ALA A 475 18.63 7.15 -11.32
CA ALA A 475 18.99 6.75 -12.66
C ALA A 475 18.20 7.54 -13.72
N VAL A 476 16.87 7.69 -13.56
CA VAL A 476 16.04 8.46 -14.50
C VAL A 476 16.39 9.96 -14.47
N ASP A 477 16.71 10.51 -13.29
CA ASP A 477 17.06 11.92 -13.11
C ASP A 477 18.37 12.31 -13.83
N GLU A 478 19.34 11.41 -13.94
CA GLU A 478 20.55 11.63 -14.76
C GLU A 478 20.27 11.81 -16.25
N TRP A 479 19.13 11.33 -16.74
CA TRP A 479 18.83 11.24 -18.18
C TRP A 479 17.71 12.17 -18.65
N ASN A 480 16.81 12.61 -17.77
CA ASN A 480 15.67 13.50 -18.09
C ASN A 480 14.91 13.06 -19.38
N PRO A 481 14.34 11.83 -19.40
CA PRO A 481 13.77 11.25 -20.61
C PRO A 481 12.56 12.01 -21.15
N LEU A 482 12.40 11.98 -22.48
CA LEU A 482 11.30 12.60 -23.21
C LEU A 482 10.11 11.65 -23.42
N LEU A 483 10.38 10.34 -23.41
CA LEU A 483 9.41 9.24 -23.39
C LEU A 483 9.73 8.33 -22.21
N PHE A 484 8.71 7.94 -21.44
CA PHE A 484 8.81 6.89 -20.43
C PHE A 484 7.73 5.83 -20.70
N VAL A 485 8.15 4.60 -20.98
CA VAL A 485 7.28 3.44 -21.16
C VAL A 485 7.28 2.59 -19.89
N ASP A 486 6.08 2.27 -19.39
CA ASP A 486 5.82 1.38 -18.25
C ASP A 486 5.08 0.13 -18.77
N ALA A 487 5.83 -0.95 -18.96
CA ALA A 487 5.38 -2.16 -19.67
C ALA A 487 4.87 -3.26 -18.72
N HIS A 488 3.58 -3.61 -18.86
CA HIS A 488 2.79 -4.36 -17.87
C HIS A 488 1.98 -5.54 -18.43
N GLU A 489 1.39 -6.34 -17.53
CA GLU A 489 0.37 -7.34 -17.89
C GLU A 489 -0.85 -7.40 -16.96
N MET A 490 -2.03 -7.39 -17.57
CA MET A 490 -3.34 -7.39 -16.92
C MET A 490 -3.89 -8.82 -16.74
N GLY A 491 -5.20 -9.04 -16.91
CA GLY A 491 -5.84 -10.34 -16.83
C GLY A 491 -5.54 -11.21 -18.06
N ALA A 492 -5.58 -12.53 -17.88
CA ALA A 492 -5.34 -13.51 -18.94
C ALA A 492 -6.41 -13.51 -20.05
N GLN A 493 -7.58 -12.92 -19.78
CA GLN A 493 -8.74 -12.84 -20.68
C GLN A 493 -8.98 -11.45 -21.29
N ASP A 494 -8.19 -10.45 -20.90
CA ASP A 494 -8.19 -9.12 -21.54
C ASP A 494 -7.49 -9.19 -22.92
N THR A 495 -7.25 -8.07 -23.61
CA THR A 495 -6.54 -8.05 -24.91
C THR A 495 -5.23 -7.27 -24.85
N TYR A 496 -5.25 -5.98 -25.18
CA TYR A 496 -4.11 -5.07 -25.08
C TYR A 496 -4.61 -3.66 -24.80
N LEU A 497 -4.05 -2.98 -23.80
CA LEU A 497 -4.33 -1.57 -23.51
C LEU A 497 -3.09 -0.73 -23.78
N PHE A 498 -3.26 0.46 -24.34
CA PHE A 498 -2.24 1.52 -24.29
C PHE A 498 -2.85 2.88 -23.92
N SER A 499 -2.02 3.81 -23.44
CA SER A 499 -2.41 5.21 -23.23
C SER A 499 -2.99 5.83 -24.51
N PRO A 500 -3.94 6.78 -24.45
CA PRO A 500 -4.34 7.58 -23.28
C PRO A 500 -5.14 6.82 -22.22
N SER A 501 -4.84 7.16 -20.97
CA SER A 501 -5.64 6.85 -19.78
C SER A 501 -6.88 7.76 -19.73
N ARG A 502 -7.93 7.36 -19.01
CA ARG A 502 -9.17 8.15 -18.89
C ARG A 502 -9.16 9.10 -17.69
N GLU A 503 -10.15 9.97 -17.63
CA GLU A 503 -10.48 10.73 -16.42
C GLU A 503 -10.88 9.79 -15.26
N PRO A 504 -10.41 10.03 -14.02
CA PRO A 504 -9.73 11.25 -13.58
C PRO A 504 -8.24 11.28 -13.96
N VAL A 505 -7.79 12.43 -14.44
CA VAL A 505 -6.38 12.68 -14.77
C VAL A 505 -5.88 13.82 -13.91
N ASN A 506 -4.71 13.65 -13.29
CA ASN A 506 -4.13 14.63 -12.36
C ASN A 506 -3.99 16.01 -13.00
N ILE A 507 -4.43 17.03 -12.26
CA ILE A 507 -4.48 18.44 -12.69
C ILE A 507 -3.09 19.08 -12.80
N HIS A 508 -2.07 18.52 -12.13
CA HIS A 508 -0.70 19.04 -12.16
C HIS A 508 0.17 18.42 -13.27
N LEU A 509 -0.27 17.37 -13.97
CA LEU A 509 0.46 16.82 -15.12
C LEU A 509 0.36 17.77 -16.34
N PRO A 510 1.46 18.07 -17.08
CA PRO A 510 1.55 19.07 -18.15
C PRO A 510 0.44 19.05 -19.22
N GLU A 511 0.24 20.15 -19.94
CA GLU A 511 -0.85 20.28 -20.92
C GLU A 511 -0.51 19.60 -22.25
N SER A 512 0.74 19.70 -22.70
CA SER A 512 1.25 19.16 -23.97
C SER A 512 1.01 17.65 -24.15
N ARG A 513 1.10 16.84 -23.09
CA ARG A 513 0.91 15.38 -23.14
C ARG A 513 -0.40 14.93 -23.80
N LYS A 514 -1.48 15.72 -23.71
CA LYS A 514 -2.78 15.39 -24.29
C LYS A 514 -2.71 15.28 -25.82
N ARG A 515 -1.87 16.12 -26.44
CA ARG A 515 -1.54 16.06 -27.87
C ARG A 515 -0.76 14.77 -28.17
N TRP A 516 0.29 14.51 -27.40
CA TRP A 516 1.23 13.45 -27.66
C TRP A 516 0.67 12.05 -27.43
N TRP A 517 -0.14 11.82 -26.38
CA TRP A 517 -0.93 10.60 -26.24
C TRP A 517 -1.80 10.33 -27.48
N GLY A 518 -2.42 11.36 -28.06
CA GLY A 518 -3.24 11.22 -29.28
C GLY A 518 -2.44 10.83 -30.54
N VAL A 519 -1.15 11.15 -30.59
CA VAL A 519 -0.24 10.70 -31.66
C VAL A 519 0.17 9.25 -31.43
N PHE A 520 0.78 8.95 -30.28
CA PHE A 520 1.33 7.63 -29.98
C PHE A 520 0.25 6.53 -29.94
N ALA A 521 -0.96 6.83 -29.44
CA ALA A 521 -2.07 5.88 -29.45
C ALA A 521 -2.56 5.54 -30.87
N LYS A 522 -2.54 6.52 -31.78
CA LYS A 522 -2.89 6.31 -33.18
C LYS A 522 -1.83 5.46 -33.90
N ASP A 523 -0.56 5.67 -33.58
CA ASP A 523 0.54 4.92 -34.19
C ASP A 523 0.62 3.49 -33.64
N GLN A 524 0.40 3.27 -32.33
CA GLN A 524 0.22 1.92 -31.74
C GLN A 524 -1.00 1.19 -32.30
N ALA A 525 -2.16 1.86 -32.40
CA ALA A 525 -3.35 1.31 -33.06
C ALA A 525 -3.03 0.88 -34.50
N GLY A 526 -2.42 1.77 -35.28
CA GLY A 526 -1.98 1.50 -36.65
C GLY A 526 -0.86 0.46 -36.77
N ALA A 527 -0.23 0.03 -35.67
CA ALA A 527 0.66 -1.12 -35.62
C ALA A 527 -0.10 -2.43 -35.38
N PHE A 528 -1.01 -2.45 -34.40
CA PHE A 528 -1.83 -3.63 -34.09
C PHE A 528 -2.81 -3.96 -35.23
N ASP A 529 -3.36 -2.96 -35.90
CA ASP A 529 -4.18 -3.08 -37.12
C ASP A 529 -3.46 -3.89 -38.23
N ARG A 530 -2.13 -3.81 -38.34
CA ARG A 530 -1.35 -4.54 -39.37
C ARG A 530 -1.27 -6.04 -39.09
N PHE A 531 -1.40 -6.45 -37.83
CA PHE A 531 -1.42 -7.85 -37.42
C PHE A 531 -2.84 -8.38 -37.19
N GLY A 532 -3.84 -7.49 -37.13
CA GLY A 532 -5.23 -7.84 -36.77
C GLY A 532 -5.43 -8.09 -35.28
N TRP A 533 -4.52 -7.61 -34.42
CA TRP A 533 -4.60 -7.79 -32.98
C TRP A 533 -5.63 -6.85 -32.35
N LEU A 534 -6.31 -7.34 -31.30
CA LEU A 534 -7.30 -6.55 -30.55
C LEU A 534 -6.61 -5.66 -29.51
N TYR A 535 -7.02 -4.39 -29.45
CA TYR A 535 -6.54 -3.40 -28.50
C TYR A 535 -7.67 -2.46 -28.05
N TYR A 536 -7.43 -1.70 -26.98
CA TYR A 536 -8.32 -0.63 -26.50
C TYR A 536 -7.52 0.50 -25.81
N THR A 537 -8.18 1.62 -25.54
CA THR A 537 -7.62 2.82 -24.86
C THR A 537 -8.68 3.45 -23.97
N GLY A 538 -8.31 4.14 -22.89
CA GLY A 538 -9.23 5.00 -22.13
C GLY A 538 -10.39 4.29 -21.41
N GLU A 539 -10.30 2.99 -21.09
CA GLU A 539 -11.36 2.27 -20.39
C GLU A 539 -11.21 2.30 -18.85
N TRP A 540 -10.37 1.46 -18.26
CA TRP A 540 -10.25 1.37 -16.80
C TRP A 540 -9.06 2.15 -16.22
N ASN A 541 -7.96 2.28 -16.95
CA ASN A 541 -6.75 2.96 -16.49
C ASN A 541 -6.94 4.49 -16.38
N GLU A 542 -6.38 5.09 -15.34
CA GLU A 542 -6.49 6.50 -14.98
C GLU A 542 -5.13 7.05 -14.51
N GLU A 543 -4.95 8.38 -14.47
CA GLU A 543 -3.65 9.00 -14.15
C GLU A 543 -3.81 10.08 -13.07
N TRP A 544 -4.57 9.78 -12.01
CA TRP A 544 -4.76 10.63 -10.84
C TRP A 544 -3.61 10.45 -9.84
N TYR A 545 -3.29 9.21 -9.46
CA TYR A 545 -2.23 8.90 -8.48
C TYR A 545 -0.83 9.14 -9.10
N PRO A 546 0.05 9.95 -8.47
CA PRO A 546 1.31 10.35 -9.08
C PRO A 546 2.46 9.37 -8.87
N GLY A 547 2.24 8.25 -8.18
CA GLY A 547 3.25 7.22 -7.91
C GLY A 547 3.19 5.99 -8.81
N TYR A 548 2.44 6.03 -9.93
CA TYR A 548 2.65 5.12 -11.06
C TYR A 548 3.90 5.57 -11.86
N SER A 549 4.62 4.69 -12.56
CA SER A 549 5.80 5.11 -13.34
C SER A 549 5.44 6.08 -14.47
N SER A 550 4.34 5.80 -15.19
CA SER A 550 3.77 6.70 -16.22
C SER A 550 3.46 8.09 -15.66
N SER A 551 2.68 8.15 -14.58
CA SER A 551 2.34 9.38 -13.88
C SER A 551 3.59 10.13 -13.41
N TRP A 552 4.47 9.47 -12.67
CA TRP A 552 5.66 10.07 -12.04
C TRP A 552 6.58 10.72 -13.07
N ALA A 553 6.94 9.99 -14.12
CA ALA A 553 7.74 10.51 -15.22
C ALA A 553 7.02 11.66 -15.96
N GLY A 554 5.68 11.58 -16.06
CA GLY A 554 4.82 12.63 -16.60
C GLY A 554 4.96 13.99 -15.90
N PHE A 555 5.14 14.02 -14.57
CA PHE A 555 5.37 15.28 -13.86
C PHE A 555 6.79 15.84 -14.06
N ARG A 556 7.77 14.97 -14.38
CA ARG A 556 9.14 15.39 -14.80
C ARG A 556 9.20 15.81 -16.28
N GLY A 557 8.04 15.88 -16.94
CA GLY A 557 7.88 16.36 -18.32
C GLY A 557 7.99 15.28 -19.41
N ALA A 558 8.24 14.02 -19.05
CA ALA A 558 8.24 12.93 -20.03
C ALA A 558 6.83 12.65 -20.56
N LEU A 559 6.73 12.08 -21.77
CA LEU A 559 5.51 11.39 -22.17
C LEU A 559 5.45 10.02 -21.47
N GLY A 560 4.71 9.93 -20.37
CA GLY A 560 4.39 8.64 -19.75
C GLY A 560 3.42 7.83 -20.62
N ILE A 561 3.77 6.58 -20.93
CA ILE A 561 2.91 5.62 -21.62
C ILE A 561 2.87 4.33 -20.80
N LEU A 562 1.67 4.00 -20.31
CA LEU A 562 1.37 2.65 -19.84
C LEU A 562 0.94 1.81 -21.05
N TYR A 563 1.39 0.56 -21.12
CA TYR A 563 0.67 -0.46 -21.87
C TYR A 563 0.56 -1.77 -21.09
N GLU A 564 -0.57 -2.45 -21.25
CA GLU A 564 -0.89 -3.70 -20.56
C GLU A 564 -1.14 -4.79 -21.61
N GLN A 565 -0.43 -5.90 -21.48
CA GLN A 565 -0.61 -7.11 -22.28
C GLN A 565 -1.48 -8.13 -21.52
N ALA A 566 -2.37 -8.85 -22.20
CA ALA A 566 -3.07 -9.99 -21.59
C ALA A 566 -2.08 -11.08 -21.12
N ARG A 567 -2.15 -11.44 -19.83
CA ARG A 567 -1.14 -12.26 -19.15
C ARG A 567 -1.12 -13.72 -19.59
N VAL A 568 0.07 -14.22 -19.94
CA VAL A 568 0.35 -15.64 -20.14
C VAL A 568 1.59 -16.02 -19.33
N ALA A 569 1.53 -17.11 -18.58
CA ALA A 569 2.59 -17.51 -17.64
C ALA A 569 3.41 -18.74 -18.07
N ASP A 570 2.88 -19.58 -18.95
CA ASP A 570 3.59 -20.78 -19.43
C ASP A 570 3.41 -20.97 -20.96
N TRP A 571 2.60 -21.93 -21.40
CA TRP A 571 2.50 -22.29 -22.83
C TRP A 571 1.59 -21.32 -23.60
N GLY A 572 0.39 -21.07 -23.08
CA GLY A 572 -0.60 -20.21 -23.70
C GLY A 572 -1.86 -20.08 -22.83
N VAL A 573 -2.84 -19.31 -23.29
CA VAL A 573 -4.18 -19.19 -22.69
C VAL A 573 -5.23 -19.37 -23.78
N ALA A 574 -6.19 -20.26 -23.55
CA ALA A 574 -7.35 -20.45 -24.41
C ALA A 574 -8.31 -19.26 -24.27
N ARG A 575 -8.81 -18.79 -25.41
CA ARG A 575 -9.55 -17.53 -25.53
C ARG A 575 -11.04 -17.77 -25.79
N PRO A 576 -11.95 -16.84 -25.42
CA PRO A 576 -13.39 -17.02 -25.59
C PRO A 576 -13.84 -17.19 -27.05
N GLU A 577 -13.07 -16.63 -27.99
CA GLU A 577 -13.24 -16.78 -29.44
C GLU A 577 -12.71 -18.11 -30.02
N GLY A 578 -12.04 -18.94 -29.22
CA GLY A 578 -11.52 -20.26 -29.61
C GLY A 578 -10.06 -20.28 -30.09
N THR A 579 -9.35 -19.15 -30.02
CA THR A 579 -7.90 -19.06 -30.27
C THR A 579 -7.08 -19.44 -29.02
N ILE A 580 -5.76 -19.54 -29.16
CA ILE A 580 -4.82 -19.66 -28.05
C ILE A 580 -3.83 -18.49 -28.16
N LEU A 581 -3.80 -17.63 -27.15
CA LEU A 581 -2.77 -16.60 -27.00
C LEU A 581 -1.51 -17.27 -26.42
N THR A 582 -0.42 -17.32 -27.18
CA THR A 582 0.82 -17.99 -26.72
C THR A 582 1.74 -17.03 -25.95
N TYR A 583 2.60 -17.54 -25.07
CA TYR A 583 3.58 -16.67 -24.37
C TYR A 583 4.56 -15.98 -25.33
N ARG A 584 4.88 -16.64 -26.46
CA ARG A 584 5.72 -16.04 -27.51
C ARG A 584 5.01 -14.90 -28.24
N GLU A 585 3.69 -14.98 -28.37
CA GLU A 585 2.85 -13.92 -28.94
C GLU A 585 2.70 -12.72 -28.00
N THR A 586 2.54 -12.94 -26.68
CA THR A 586 2.52 -11.83 -25.71
C THR A 586 3.84 -11.06 -25.67
N VAL A 587 4.97 -11.76 -25.80
CA VAL A 587 6.30 -11.15 -26.02
C VAL A 587 6.34 -10.35 -27.32
N HIS A 588 5.78 -10.86 -28.42
CA HIS A 588 5.77 -10.17 -29.71
C HIS A 588 4.95 -8.88 -29.69
N HIS A 589 3.77 -8.87 -29.05
CA HIS A 589 2.96 -7.66 -28.91
C HIS A 589 3.73 -6.53 -28.20
N GLN A 590 4.41 -6.85 -27.09
CA GLN A 590 5.21 -5.86 -26.35
C GLN A 590 6.43 -5.39 -27.15
N ILE A 591 7.06 -6.26 -27.96
CA ILE A 591 8.11 -5.85 -28.91
C ILE A 591 7.56 -4.83 -29.93
N VAL A 592 6.39 -5.08 -30.52
CA VAL A 592 5.78 -4.19 -31.51
C VAL A 592 5.41 -2.84 -30.91
N SER A 593 4.74 -2.80 -29.74
CA SER A 593 4.46 -1.55 -29.02
C SER A 593 5.73 -0.80 -28.64
N SER A 594 6.80 -1.51 -28.27
CA SER A 594 8.09 -0.87 -27.95
C SER A 594 8.72 -0.20 -29.16
N MET A 595 8.79 -0.89 -30.30
CA MET A 595 9.38 -0.33 -31.53
C MET A 595 8.58 0.86 -32.06
N VAL A 596 7.25 0.77 -32.15
CA VAL A 596 6.44 1.87 -32.68
C VAL A 596 6.47 3.11 -31.76
N ASN A 597 6.57 2.93 -30.43
CA ASN A 597 6.79 4.07 -29.53
C ASN A 597 8.15 4.76 -29.78
N LEU A 598 9.20 4.01 -30.13
CA LEU A 598 10.50 4.57 -30.53
C LEU A 598 10.44 5.26 -31.91
N GLU A 599 9.69 4.69 -32.86
CA GLU A 599 9.42 5.30 -34.17
C GLU A 599 8.67 6.64 -34.04
N SER A 600 7.56 6.66 -33.27
CA SER A 600 6.79 7.87 -33.00
C SER A 600 7.62 8.93 -32.26
N LEU A 601 8.43 8.54 -31.27
CA LEU A 601 9.34 9.46 -30.59
C LEU A 601 10.36 10.06 -31.55
N ARG A 602 11.02 9.23 -32.37
CA ARG A 602 12.00 9.68 -33.36
C ARG A 602 11.36 10.68 -34.33
N ALA A 603 10.24 10.30 -34.94
CA ALA A 603 9.54 11.10 -35.94
C ALA A 603 9.07 12.49 -35.42
N ASN A 604 8.82 12.61 -34.11
CA ASN A 604 8.30 13.83 -33.49
C ASN A 604 9.33 14.54 -32.57
N ARG A 605 10.57 14.03 -32.46
CA ARG A 605 11.63 14.47 -31.51
C ARG A 605 11.66 15.97 -31.29
N THR A 606 11.86 16.73 -32.38
CA THR A 606 12.14 18.16 -32.31
C THR A 606 10.94 18.96 -31.82
N GLU A 607 9.71 18.49 -32.04
CA GLU A 607 8.52 19.14 -31.50
C GLU A 607 8.25 18.75 -30.05
N MET A 608 8.49 17.48 -29.68
CA MET A 608 8.42 17.04 -28.28
C MET A 608 9.45 17.78 -27.40
N LEU A 609 10.68 17.99 -27.89
CA LEU A 609 11.71 18.78 -27.20
C LEU A 609 11.29 20.27 -27.05
N ARG A 610 10.58 20.84 -28.02
CA ARG A 610 10.04 22.22 -27.92
C ARG A 610 8.94 22.33 -26.89
N ASP A 611 8.00 21.40 -26.88
CA ASP A 611 6.91 21.35 -25.90
C ASP A 611 7.47 21.12 -24.47
N TYR A 612 8.47 20.23 -24.31
CA TYR A 612 9.20 20.01 -23.05
C TYR A 612 9.86 21.30 -22.55
N ALA A 613 10.65 21.96 -23.40
CA ALA A 613 11.32 23.22 -23.06
C ALA A 613 10.35 24.40 -22.85
N ALA A 614 9.11 24.34 -23.37
CA ALA A 614 8.08 25.33 -23.11
C ALA A 614 7.46 25.14 -21.72
N GLU A 615 7.07 23.92 -21.36
CA GLU A 615 6.45 23.62 -20.05
C GLU A 615 7.46 23.79 -18.91
N ARG A 616 8.72 23.36 -19.06
CA ARG A 616 9.79 23.63 -18.08
C ARG A 616 10.01 25.13 -17.83
N ARG A 617 9.92 25.98 -18.88
CA ARG A 617 9.96 27.45 -18.74
C ARG A 617 8.73 28.00 -18.02
N ARG A 618 7.53 27.45 -18.30
CA ARG A 618 6.26 27.82 -17.65
C ARG A 618 6.28 27.51 -16.15
N ALA A 619 6.88 26.38 -15.77
CA ALA A 619 7.05 25.95 -14.37
C ALA A 619 7.92 26.89 -13.52
N VAL A 620 9.04 27.37 -14.07
CA VAL A 620 9.98 28.28 -13.36
C VAL A 620 9.64 29.78 -13.46
N SER A 621 8.60 30.13 -14.20
CA SER A 621 8.18 31.53 -14.39
C SER A 621 7.62 32.15 -13.10
N ALA A 622 7.84 33.45 -12.91
CA ALA A 622 7.22 34.21 -11.82
C ALA A 622 5.71 34.37 -12.03
N ASP A 623 5.28 34.53 -13.28
CA ASP A 623 3.87 34.58 -13.70
C ASP A 623 3.31 33.19 -14.05
N GLY A 624 4.05 32.12 -13.73
CA GLY A 624 3.62 30.73 -13.92
C GLY A 624 2.62 30.27 -12.85
N PRO A 625 1.92 29.14 -13.06
CA PRO A 625 0.90 28.62 -12.12
C PRO A 625 1.45 28.21 -10.74
N TYR A 626 2.78 28.31 -10.56
CA TYR A 626 3.52 27.89 -9.38
C TYR A 626 4.43 29.00 -8.83
N GLY A 627 4.40 30.20 -9.42
CA GLY A 627 5.44 31.23 -9.24
C GLY A 627 5.55 31.85 -7.84
N SER A 628 4.43 31.89 -7.11
CA SER A 628 4.27 32.45 -5.76
C SER A 628 4.20 31.41 -4.63
N LYS A 629 3.91 30.15 -4.96
CA LYS A 629 3.47 29.12 -4.00
C LYS A 629 4.64 28.50 -3.24
N VAL A 630 4.53 28.41 -1.92
CA VAL A 630 5.56 27.86 -1.04
C VAL A 630 4.94 26.85 -0.08
N PHE A 631 5.55 25.66 0.01
CA PHE A 631 5.25 24.69 1.04
C PHE A 631 6.22 24.87 2.21
N ALA A 632 5.70 24.90 3.43
CA ALA A 632 6.46 25.08 4.65
C ALA A 632 6.19 23.94 5.64
N VAL A 633 7.23 23.35 6.21
CA VAL A 633 7.14 22.32 7.25
C VAL A 633 7.81 22.85 8.52
N VAL A 634 7.04 22.89 9.60
CA VAL A 634 7.44 23.47 10.88
C VAL A 634 8.39 22.51 11.63
N PRO A 635 9.44 23.01 12.33
CA PRO A 635 10.32 22.14 13.11
C PRO A 635 9.58 21.53 14.31
N GLY A 636 9.39 20.20 14.27
CA GLY A 636 8.82 19.43 15.37
C GLY A 636 9.86 18.65 16.16
N ALA A 637 9.49 18.16 17.35
CA ALA A 637 10.35 17.36 18.21
C ALA A 637 10.75 15.98 17.63
N ASN A 638 10.03 15.50 16.61
CA ASN A 638 10.31 14.23 15.93
C ASN A 638 11.27 14.45 14.75
N ALA A 639 12.57 14.50 15.04
CA ALA A 639 13.60 14.76 14.04
C ALA A 639 13.68 13.65 12.97
N ALA A 640 13.34 12.40 13.32
CA ALA A 640 13.32 11.28 12.38
C ALA A 640 12.36 11.49 11.19
N ARG A 641 11.11 11.90 11.46
CA ARG A 641 10.10 12.17 10.40
C ARG A 641 10.52 13.30 9.47
N ALA A 642 11.10 14.36 10.05
CA ALA A 642 11.61 15.51 9.30
C ALA A 642 12.84 15.15 8.43
N ALA A 643 13.79 14.37 8.97
CA ALA A 643 14.93 13.87 8.19
C ALA A 643 14.48 12.94 7.05
N ALA A 644 13.55 12.01 7.31
CA ALA A 644 12.97 11.15 6.28
C ALA A 644 12.24 11.95 5.19
N PHE A 645 11.55 13.04 5.56
CA PHE A 645 10.93 13.95 4.60
C PHE A 645 11.98 14.64 3.72
N VAL A 646 13.04 15.22 4.31
CA VAL A 646 14.10 15.88 3.53
C VAL A 646 14.87 14.90 2.64
N ASP A 647 15.15 13.67 3.11
CA ASP A 647 15.73 12.60 2.26
C ASP A 647 14.87 12.33 1.02
N LEU A 648 13.55 12.18 1.18
CA LEU A 648 12.63 11.95 0.07
C LEU A 648 12.55 13.16 -0.87
N MET A 649 12.48 14.39 -0.36
CA MET A 649 12.46 15.59 -1.21
C MET A 649 13.77 15.74 -2.02
N LEU A 650 14.93 15.47 -1.40
CA LEU A 650 16.23 15.48 -2.07
C LEU A 650 16.38 14.32 -3.07
N LEU A 651 15.82 13.15 -2.77
CA LEU A 651 15.77 12.00 -3.70
C LEU A 651 14.97 12.34 -4.98
N GLN A 652 13.88 13.11 -4.87
CA GLN A 652 13.11 13.58 -6.02
C GLN A 652 13.79 14.72 -6.80
N GLY A 653 14.96 15.20 -6.35
CA GLY A 653 15.70 16.32 -6.97
C GLY A 653 15.20 17.71 -6.57
N PHE A 654 14.34 17.84 -5.55
CA PHE A 654 13.77 19.14 -5.17
C PHE A 654 14.79 20.02 -4.45
N GLU A 655 14.73 21.32 -4.72
CA GLU A 655 15.48 22.34 -3.97
C GLU A 655 14.78 22.59 -2.62
N VAL A 656 15.33 21.99 -1.57
CA VAL A 656 14.87 22.14 -0.19
C VAL A 656 15.67 23.25 0.50
N TYR A 657 15.00 24.10 1.25
CA TYR A 657 15.58 25.22 1.99
C TYR A 657 15.20 25.18 3.47
N THR A 658 15.78 26.08 4.26
CA THR A 658 15.45 26.29 5.67
C THR A 658 15.56 27.77 6.00
N SER A 659 14.59 28.32 6.73
CA SER A 659 14.61 29.72 7.15
C SER A 659 15.75 29.98 8.14
N ASP A 660 16.56 31.01 7.86
CA ASP A 660 17.63 31.45 8.76
C ASP A 660 17.06 32.16 10.01
N GLU A 661 15.82 32.65 9.92
CA GLU A 661 15.11 33.47 10.91
C GLU A 661 13.61 33.15 10.97
N ALA A 662 12.91 33.65 11.99
CA ALA A 662 11.45 33.57 12.07
C ALA A 662 10.80 34.60 11.15
N PHE A 663 9.64 34.28 10.58
CA PHE A 663 8.96 35.13 9.59
C PHE A 663 7.45 34.94 9.62
N THR A 664 6.70 35.91 9.07
CA THR A 664 5.24 35.85 8.98
C THR A 664 4.81 35.48 7.57
N ALA A 665 4.05 34.39 7.42
CA ALA A 665 3.32 34.08 6.19
C ALA A 665 2.01 34.90 6.17
N PRO A 666 1.74 35.74 5.15
CA PRO A 666 0.59 36.66 5.15
C PRO A 666 -0.76 35.95 5.27
N THR A 667 -0.95 34.88 4.50
CA THR A 667 -2.14 34.03 4.50
C THR A 667 -1.67 32.59 4.29
N ALA A 668 -1.80 31.74 5.30
CA ALA A 668 -1.25 30.38 5.31
C ALA A 668 -2.35 29.33 5.54
N ARG A 669 -2.52 28.40 4.59
CA ARG A 669 -3.47 27.28 4.72
C ARG A 669 -2.78 26.07 5.35
N ASP A 670 -3.43 25.39 6.29
CA ASP A 670 -2.90 24.19 6.95
C ASP A 670 -3.47 22.86 6.43
N ARG A 671 -2.95 21.75 6.97
CA ARG A 671 -3.36 20.37 6.64
C ARG A 671 -4.80 19.98 7.00
N LEU A 672 -5.55 20.84 7.69
CA LEU A 672 -7.00 20.70 7.97
C LEU A 672 -7.86 21.61 7.08
N GLY A 673 -7.23 22.30 6.10
CA GLY A 673 -7.90 23.26 5.23
C GLY A 673 -8.36 24.52 5.96
N ARG A 674 -7.76 24.86 7.11
CA ARG A 674 -7.98 26.14 7.81
C ARG A 674 -7.02 27.17 7.22
N THR A 675 -7.49 28.41 7.08
CA THR A 675 -6.67 29.55 6.67
C THR A 675 -6.29 30.35 7.91
N HIS A 676 -5.01 30.69 8.03
CA HIS A 676 -4.44 31.47 9.12
C HIS A 676 -3.88 32.77 8.55
N GLU A 677 -4.47 33.91 8.89
CA GLU A 677 -3.93 35.22 8.53
C GLU A 677 -2.75 35.57 9.44
N SER A 678 -1.69 36.14 8.87
CA SER A 678 -0.45 36.54 9.55
C SER A 678 0.17 35.45 10.44
N ARG A 679 0.25 34.21 9.93
CA ARG A 679 0.85 33.07 10.65
C ARG A 679 2.36 33.24 10.79
N GLU A 680 2.84 33.47 12.01
CA GLU A 680 4.27 33.37 12.33
C GLU A 680 4.77 31.91 12.18
N LEU A 681 5.93 31.76 11.55
CA LEU A 681 6.64 30.51 11.33
C LEU A 681 8.09 30.67 11.84
N PRO A 682 8.61 29.73 12.66
CA PRO A 682 9.88 29.91 13.36
C PRO A 682 11.10 29.79 12.44
N ALA A 683 12.26 30.23 12.96
CA ALA A 683 13.57 29.89 12.38
C ALA A 683 13.75 28.36 12.30
N GLY A 684 14.42 27.88 11.26
CA GLY A 684 14.58 26.45 11.02
C GLY A 684 13.43 25.78 10.26
N THR A 685 12.34 26.50 9.95
CA THR A 685 11.23 26.01 9.10
C THR A 685 11.78 25.54 7.76
N ILE A 686 11.43 24.32 7.37
CA ILE A 686 11.82 23.74 6.07
C ILE A 686 10.93 24.35 5.00
N LEU A 687 11.52 24.89 3.94
CA LEU A 687 10.82 25.62 2.89
C LEU A 687 11.08 24.98 1.53
N ILE A 688 10.01 24.75 0.76
CA ILE A 688 10.04 24.22 -0.60
C ILE A 688 9.22 25.19 -1.47
N PRO A 689 9.87 26.21 -2.07
CA PRO A 689 9.23 27.07 -3.07
C PRO A 689 8.85 26.23 -4.28
N ASN A 690 7.61 26.31 -4.76
CA ASN A 690 7.15 25.44 -5.85
C ASN A 690 7.72 25.84 -7.23
N ARG A 691 8.28 27.05 -7.37
CA ARG A 691 8.84 27.62 -8.60
C ARG A 691 10.22 27.02 -8.94
N GLN A 692 10.23 25.75 -9.32
CA GLN A 692 11.41 24.94 -9.67
C GLN A 692 11.17 24.17 -10.98
N PRO A 693 12.20 23.57 -11.62
CA PRO A 693 11.98 22.71 -12.79
C PRO A 693 10.95 21.61 -12.54
N GLU A 694 10.97 21.01 -11.34
CA GLU A 694 10.07 19.94 -10.90
C GLU A 694 8.73 20.42 -10.31
N ALA A 695 8.32 21.68 -10.55
CA ALA A 695 7.12 22.28 -9.95
C ALA A 695 5.83 21.46 -10.09
N HIS A 696 5.70 20.70 -11.18
CA HIS A 696 4.57 19.80 -11.43
C HIS A 696 4.56 18.63 -10.45
N LEU A 697 5.72 18.01 -10.18
CA LEU A 697 5.85 16.88 -9.24
C LEU A 697 5.80 17.35 -7.79
N ILE A 698 6.42 18.50 -7.47
CA ILE A 698 6.32 19.13 -6.15
C ILE A 698 4.86 19.45 -5.83
N ALA A 699 4.10 20.05 -6.76
CA ALA A 699 2.68 20.30 -6.58
C ALA A 699 1.89 18.99 -6.39
N ALA A 700 2.15 17.97 -7.21
CA ALA A 700 1.48 16.68 -7.10
C ALA A 700 1.74 15.98 -5.75
N MET A 701 2.94 16.10 -5.17
CA MET A 701 3.32 15.44 -3.92
C MET A 701 2.93 16.25 -2.66
N LEU A 702 2.95 17.59 -2.73
CA LEU A 702 2.84 18.47 -1.56
C LEU A 702 1.55 19.31 -1.48
N ASP A 703 0.73 19.43 -2.52
CA ASP A 703 -0.56 20.13 -2.38
C ASP A 703 -1.52 19.38 -1.46
N PHE A 704 -2.15 20.09 -0.53
CA PHE A 704 -2.95 19.46 0.53
C PHE A 704 -4.27 18.90 0.02
N ASP A 705 -4.86 19.49 -1.01
CA ASP A 705 -6.18 19.11 -1.54
C ASP A 705 -6.26 19.27 -3.06
N PRO A 706 -5.59 18.40 -3.85
CA PRO A 706 -5.77 18.38 -5.31
C PRO A 706 -7.21 17.99 -5.63
N ARG A 707 -7.91 18.85 -6.39
CA ARG A 707 -9.35 18.67 -6.67
C ARG A 707 -9.58 18.03 -8.03
N PHE A 708 -10.48 17.04 -8.05
CA PHE A 708 -11.10 16.54 -9.27
C PHE A 708 -11.90 17.66 -9.96
N ARG A 709 -12.13 17.52 -11.27
CA ARG A 709 -13.06 18.40 -12.00
C ARG A 709 -14.51 17.95 -11.78
N ASP A 710 -15.43 18.90 -11.85
CA ASP A 710 -16.85 18.67 -11.54
C ASP A 710 -17.48 17.59 -12.46
N GLU A 711 -17.07 17.52 -13.73
CA GLU A 711 -17.58 16.51 -14.68
C GLU A 711 -17.17 15.09 -14.26
N PHE A 712 -15.97 14.92 -13.66
CA PHE A 712 -15.59 13.64 -13.09
C PHE A 712 -16.45 13.31 -11.86
N LEU A 713 -16.61 14.26 -10.93
CA LEU A 713 -17.42 14.07 -9.72
C LEU A 713 -18.87 13.72 -10.04
N GLU A 714 -19.48 14.36 -11.06
CA GLU A 714 -20.80 13.94 -11.56
C GLU A 714 -20.79 12.50 -12.10
N SER A 715 -19.76 12.12 -12.88
CA SER A 715 -19.67 10.79 -13.47
C SER A 715 -19.48 9.69 -12.42
N GLU A 716 -18.64 9.95 -11.42
CA GLU A 716 -18.35 9.06 -10.30
C GLU A 716 -19.60 8.86 -9.43
N ARG A 717 -20.28 9.95 -9.06
CA ARG A 717 -21.52 9.87 -8.29
C ARG A 717 -22.63 9.12 -9.04
N ARG A 718 -22.70 9.27 -10.38
CA ARG A 718 -23.63 8.50 -11.23
C ARG A 718 -23.28 7.02 -11.28
N GLU A 719 -22.00 6.65 -11.25
CA GLU A 719 -21.56 5.25 -11.29
C GLU A 719 -21.80 4.54 -9.96
N LEU A 720 -21.41 5.16 -8.85
CA LEU A 720 -21.68 4.70 -7.49
C LEU A 720 -23.19 4.44 -7.29
N LEU A 721 -24.05 5.38 -7.70
CA LEU A 721 -25.51 5.25 -7.61
C LEU A 721 -26.14 4.18 -8.53
N ARG A 722 -25.45 3.76 -9.60
CA ARG A 722 -25.96 2.78 -10.57
C ARG A 722 -25.49 1.36 -10.29
N PHE A 723 -24.24 1.21 -9.87
CA PHE A 723 -23.55 -0.08 -9.83
C PHE A 723 -22.90 -0.40 -8.47
N ASN A 724 -22.92 0.54 -7.52
CA ASN A 724 -22.21 0.44 -6.23
C ASN A 724 -20.71 0.11 -6.44
N GLN A 725 -20.10 0.78 -7.42
CA GLN A 725 -18.70 0.62 -7.82
C GLN A 725 -18.13 2.01 -8.15
N SER A 726 -16.90 2.25 -7.72
CA SER A 726 -16.16 3.48 -8.01
C SER A 726 -15.42 3.37 -9.35
N ARG A 727 -15.20 4.51 -10.01
CA ARG A 727 -14.31 4.62 -11.18
C ARG A 727 -12.87 4.98 -10.77
N LEU A 728 -12.57 5.04 -9.47
CA LEU A 728 -11.21 5.25 -8.95
C LEU A 728 -10.51 3.90 -8.83
N TYR A 729 -9.30 3.80 -9.40
CA TYR A 729 -8.51 2.56 -9.42
C TYR A 729 -7.60 2.43 -8.18
N ASP A 730 -7.18 3.57 -7.62
CA ASP A 730 -6.30 3.68 -6.45
C ASP A 730 -6.76 4.81 -5.51
N THR A 731 -5.92 5.14 -4.54
CA THR A 731 -6.09 6.20 -3.55
C THR A 731 -6.37 7.57 -4.18
N THR A 732 -7.35 8.29 -3.63
CA THR A 732 -7.64 9.68 -4.03
C THR A 732 -6.71 10.73 -3.42
N SER A 733 -5.85 10.35 -2.46
CA SER A 733 -4.93 11.24 -1.75
C SER A 733 -3.65 10.53 -1.28
N TRP A 734 -2.57 11.29 -1.13
CA TRP A 734 -1.20 10.77 -0.92
C TRP A 734 -0.21 11.84 -0.41
N ASN A 735 -0.68 12.96 0.16
CA ASN A 735 0.20 14.07 0.53
C ASN A 735 1.35 13.64 1.47
N ILE A 736 2.59 13.96 1.09
CA ILE A 736 3.78 13.46 1.81
C ILE A 736 3.90 14.04 3.23
N THR A 737 3.50 15.29 3.46
CA THR A 737 3.53 15.87 4.83
C THR A 737 2.49 15.24 5.76
N MET A 738 1.39 14.73 5.19
CA MET A 738 0.40 13.93 5.91
C MET A 738 0.92 12.51 6.19
N TYR A 739 1.51 11.82 5.20
CA TYR A 739 2.14 10.51 5.43
C TYR A 739 3.18 10.55 6.56
N HIS A 740 4.06 11.55 6.55
CA HIS A 740 5.10 11.71 7.56
C HIS A 740 4.58 12.27 8.90
N ASP A 741 3.29 12.61 9.03
CA ASP A 741 2.70 13.33 10.17
C ASP A 741 3.57 14.50 10.66
N LEU A 742 3.71 15.51 9.78
CA LEU A 742 4.43 16.76 10.04
C LEU A 742 3.44 17.94 10.07
N GLU A 743 3.70 18.95 10.92
CA GLU A 743 2.97 20.22 10.85
C GLU A 743 3.44 20.99 9.61
N ALA A 744 2.49 21.31 8.74
CA ALA A 744 2.78 21.90 7.44
C ALA A 744 1.74 22.95 7.04
N TYR A 745 2.23 23.96 6.33
CA TYR A 745 1.47 25.06 5.76
C TYR A 745 1.78 25.22 4.28
N VAL A 746 0.83 25.79 3.54
CA VAL A 746 1.05 26.30 2.19
C VAL A 746 0.61 27.76 2.14
N PHE A 747 1.47 28.62 1.59
CA PHE A 747 1.21 30.06 1.45
C PHE A 747 1.68 30.55 0.09
N GLU A 748 1.30 31.78 -0.26
CA GLU A 748 1.80 32.49 -1.43
C GLU A 748 2.48 33.78 -1.00
N GLY A 749 3.64 34.10 -1.59
CA GLY A 749 4.33 35.37 -1.35
C GLY A 749 5.85 35.30 -1.44
N ALA A 750 6.49 36.36 -0.95
CA ALA A 750 7.94 36.39 -0.79
C ALA A 750 8.39 35.43 0.31
N THR A 751 9.56 34.81 0.13
CA THR A 751 10.18 33.94 1.12
C THR A 751 11.19 34.70 1.99
N PRO A 752 11.45 34.25 3.23
CA PRO A 752 12.44 34.86 4.12
C PRO A 752 13.87 34.59 3.65
N ARG A 753 14.85 35.16 4.37
CA ARG A 753 16.23 34.71 4.27
C ARG A 753 16.34 33.22 4.60
N MET A 754 17.05 32.47 3.76
CA MET A 754 17.11 31.02 3.83
C MET A 754 18.43 30.42 3.35
N SER A 755 18.73 29.24 3.87
CA SER A 755 19.86 28.39 3.47
C SER A 755 19.36 27.16 2.71
N ARG A 756 19.98 26.81 1.58
CA ARG A 756 19.66 25.59 0.81
C ARG A 756 20.21 24.34 1.53
N ARG A 757 19.44 23.26 1.58
CA ARG A 757 19.91 21.94 2.02
C ARG A 757 20.43 21.11 0.87
N THR A 758 21.43 20.28 1.17
CA THR A 758 22.02 19.27 0.28
C THR A 758 22.00 17.86 0.90
N GLU A 759 21.57 17.75 2.15
CA GLU A 759 21.54 16.50 2.93
C GLU A 759 20.33 16.47 3.86
N ALA A 760 19.91 15.25 4.22
CA ALA A 760 18.79 14.99 5.13
C ALA A 760 19.12 15.26 6.62
N VAL A 761 20.36 15.65 6.93
CA VAL A 761 20.83 15.89 8.30
C VAL A 761 20.12 17.11 8.89
N MET A 762 19.20 16.85 9.81
CA MET A 762 18.70 17.85 10.75
C MET A 762 19.70 17.95 11.90
N SER A 763 20.18 19.16 12.20
CA SER A 763 21.37 19.44 13.02
C SER A 763 21.37 18.77 14.40
N GLY A 764 21.87 17.53 14.47
CA GLY A 764 21.82 16.70 15.69
C GLY A 764 22.91 15.63 15.79
N ASP A 765 23.46 15.14 14.67
CA ASP A 765 24.41 14.01 14.66
C ASP A 765 25.71 14.25 15.45
N GLY A 766 26.09 15.51 15.65
CA GLY A 766 27.19 15.88 16.54
C GLY A 766 26.96 15.59 18.04
N ALA A 767 25.74 15.22 18.45
CA ALA A 767 25.41 14.93 19.84
C ALA A 767 25.96 13.58 20.33
N ALA A 768 25.99 12.55 19.47
CA ALA A 768 26.49 11.22 19.85
C ALA A 768 27.95 11.27 20.33
N ALA A 769 28.78 12.08 19.66
CA ALA A 769 30.19 12.29 19.98
C ALA A 769 30.46 13.15 21.24
N ARG A 770 29.43 13.76 21.86
CA ARG A 770 29.59 14.73 22.97
C ARG A 770 29.16 14.21 24.35
N SER A 771 28.79 12.93 24.48
CA SER A 771 28.23 12.37 25.72
C SER A 771 29.24 11.89 26.77
N ASP A 772 30.55 11.88 26.47
CA ASP A 772 31.54 11.04 27.16
C ASP A 772 32.08 11.60 28.50
N SER A 773 31.64 12.78 28.96
CA SER A 773 32.22 13.50 30.10
C SER A 773 31.40 13.49 31.41
N GLY A 774 30.16 12.96 31.42
CA GLY A 774 29.24 13.06 32.57
C GLY A 774 29.00 11.80 33.41
N GLY A 775 29.52 10.63 33.01
CA GLY A 775 29.01 9.32 33.44
C GLY A 775 29.23 8.88 34.90
N GLY A 776 29.88 9.70 35.73
CA GLY A 776 30.28 9.35 37.11
C GLY A 776 29.15 9.39 38.15
N GLY A 777 28.17 10.28 37.98
CA GLY A 777 27.08 10.51 38.95
C GLY A 777 25.67 10.20 38.44
N ALA A 778 25.52 9.77 37.19
CA ALA A 778 24.21 9.58 36.57
C ALA A 778 23.47 8.33 37.10
N VAL A 779 22.23 8.53 37.55
CA VAL A 779 21.33 7.49 38.07
C VAL A 779 20.48 6.84 36.98
N ALA A 780 20.24 7.54 35.87
CA ALA A 780 19.52 7.03 34.72
C ALA A 780 19.96 7.72 33.42
N TRP A 781 19.55 7.13 32.29
CA TRP A 781 19.68 7.69 30.96
C TRP A 781 18.30 7.80 30.31
N VAL A 782 17.94 9.00 29.87
CA VAL A 782 16.64 9.33 29.26
C VAL A 782 16.78 9.46 27.74
N ILE A 783 15.81 8.91 27.02
CA ILE A 783 15.66 9.06 25.56
C ILE A 783 14.26 9.62 25.32
N ASP A 784 14.16 10.75 24.60
CA ASP A 784 12.88 11.42 24.41
C ASP A 784 11.90 10.58 23.60
N GLY A 785 10.66 10.48 24.09
CA GLY A 785 9.57 9.73 23.49
C GLY A 785 8.94 10.42 22.28
N ALA A 786 9.22 11.71 22.04
CA ALA A 786 8.67 12.46 20.92
C ALA A 786 9.19 12.00 19.55
N ASP A 787 10.41 11.45 19.47
CA ASP A 787 11.03 10.94 18.23
C ASP A 787 10.71 9.45 18.04
N ASP A 788 10.35 9.05 16.81
CA ASP A 788 9.92 7.68 16.50
C ASP A 788 10.97 6.62 16.86
N ARG A 789 12.26 6.97 16.76
CA ARG A 789 13.40 6.06 17.02
C ARG A 789 13.47 5.56 18.46
N SER A 790 12.81 6.24 19.41
CA SER A 790 12.68 5.77 20.80
C SER A 790 12.11 4.35 20.87
N VAL A 791 11.05 4.04 20.12
CA VAL A 791 10.41 2.71 20.14
C VAL A 791 11.34 1.62 19.59
N ALA A 792 12.08 1.92 18.52
CA ALA A 792 13.11 1.02 17.98
C ALA A 792 14.24 0.76 18.99
N ILE A 793 14.70 1.80 19.69
CA ILE A 793 15.71 1.68 20.74
C ILE A 793 15.19 0.84 21.91
N ALA A 794 13.96 1.08 22.40
CA ALA A 794 13.35 0.29 23.48
C ALA A 794 13.31 -1.22 23.13
N GLY A 795 12.86 -1.55 21.92
CA GLY A 795 12.82 -2.93 21.43
C GLY A 795 14.21 -3.58 21.40
N ARG A 796 15.20 -2.91 20.81
CA ARG A 796 16.57 -3.43 20.65
C ARG A 796 17.35 -3.51 21.98
N LEU A 797 17.09 -2.60 22.93
CA LEU A 797 17.61 -2.70 24.31
C LEU A 797 17.06 -3.94 25.02
N MET A 798 15.75 -4.17 24.97
CA MET A 798 15.12 -5.36 25.59
C MET A 798 15.52 -6.67 24.90
N GLU A 799 15.70 -6.67 23.57
CA GLU A 799 16.26 -7.80 22.81
C GLU A 799 17.64 -8.22 23.32
N ARG A 800 18.48 -7.23 23.69
CA ARG A 800 19.84 -7.38 24.25
C ARG A 800 19.86 -7.49 25.79
N GLY A 801 18.71 -7.60 26.45
CA GLY A 801 18.58 -7.86 27.90
C GLY A 801 18.63 -6.64 28.81
N VAL A 802 18.71 -5.41 28.26
CA VAL A 802 18.65 -4.17 29.05
C VAL A 802 17.22 -3.90 29.48
N ARG A 803 17.03 -3.57 30.76
CA ARG A 803 15.74 -3.17 31.35
C ARG A 803 15.48 -1.69 31.09
N VAL A 804 14.28 -1.40 30.59
CA VAL A 804 13.86 -0.06 30.15
C VAL A 804 12.51 0.26 30.78
N ARG A 805 12.38 1.43 31.40
CA ARG A 805 11.09 2.00 31.81
C ARG A 805 10.59 3.00 30.77
N VAL A 806 9.29 3.28 30.78
CA VAL A 806 8.70 4.36 29.98
C VAL A 806 7.94 5.33 30.88
N GLY A 807 8.13 6.63 30.72
CA GLY A 807 7.37 7.65 31.45
C GLY A 807 5.99 7.85 30.85
N ASN A 808 4.92 7.70 31.64
CA ASN A 808 3.53 7.86 31.15
C ASN A 808 2.96 9.29 31.27
N LYS A 809 3.67 10.18 31.95
CA LYS A 809 3.51 11.65 31.94
C LYS A 809 4.74 12.29 31.25
N PRO A 810 4.71 13.60 30.91
CA PRO A 810 5.92 14.39 30.74
C PRO A 810 6.88 14.27 31.94
N ILE A 811 8.17 14.46 31.72
CA ILE A 811 9.23 14.26 32.72
C ILE A 811 10.06 15.54 32.84
N MET A 812 10.41 15.95 34.07
CA MET A 812 11.33 17.07 34.32
C MET A 812 12.48 16.64 35.26
N PHE A 813 13.59 16.18 34.68
CA PHE A 813 14.78 15.73 35.43
C PHE A 813 15.96 16.68 35.18
N ASP A 814 16.67 17.06 36.24
CA ASP A 814 17.79 18.01 36.24
C ASP A 814 17.52 19.37 35.55
N GLY A 815 16.24 19.76 35.42
CA GLY A 815 15.83 20.97 34.70
C GLY A 815 15.71 20.81 33.18
N ARG A 816 15.59 19.56 32.70
CA ARG A 816 15.31 19.23 31.30
C ARG A 816 13.98 18.49 31.20
N GLU A 817 13.14 18.95 30.29
CA GLU A 817 11.86 18.32 29.98
C GLU A 817 12.04 17.20 28.93
N PHE A 818 11.16 16.18 29.00
CA PHE A 818 11.04 15.12 28.00
C PHE A 818 9.56 14.71 27.85
N ALA A 819 9.13 14.32 26.65
CA ALA A 819 7.72 14.05 26.35
C ALA A 819 7.17 12.75 27.00
N ARG A 820 5.83 12.62 27.05
CA ARG A 820 5.17 11.34 27.40
C ARG A 820 5.64 10.22 26.45
N GLY A 821 5.96 9.06 27.00
CA GLY A 821 6.55 7.94 26.26
C GLY A 821 8.09 7.93 26.21
N SER A 822 8.75 8.86 26.89
CA SER A 822 10.22 8.86 27.00
C SER A 822 10.74 7.65 27.77
N LEU A 823 11.83 7.08 27.28
CA LEU A 823 12.46 5.91 27.91
C LEU A 823 13.36 6.35 29.06
N VAL A 824 13.34 5.59 30.15
CA VAL A 824 14.25 5.77 31.29
C VAL A 824 15.01 4.45 31.51
N VAL A 825 16.30 4.45 31.20
CA VAL A 825 17.21 3.34 31.46
C VAL A 825 17.91 3.61 32.78
N ALA A 826 17.27 3.23 33.89
CA ALA A 826 17.78 3.45 35.23
C ALA A 826 18.91 2.46 35.58
N ALA A 827 19.94 2.97 36.26
CA ALA A 827 21.09 2.17 36.67
C ALA A 827 20.74 1.14 37.76
N ILE A 828 19.69 1.38 38.54
CA ILE A 828 19.25 0.46 39.59
C ILE A 828 18.63 -0.82 39.01
N ASP A 829 17.83 -0.71 37.94
CA ASP A 829 17.20 -1.87 37.29
C ASP A 829 18.25 -2.76 36.59
N ASN A 830 19.29 -2.14 36.02
CA ASN A 830 20.31 -2.79 35.21
C ASN A 830 21.59 -3.19 35.98
N GLY A 831 21.71 -2.75 37.24
CA GLY A 831 22.84 -3.08 38.12
C GLY A 831 24.14 -2.33 37.79
N ARG A 832 25.19 -2.66 38.56
CA ARG A 832 26.49 -1.96 38.52
C ARG A 832 27.46 -2.43 37.43
N ALA A 833 27.13 -3.48 36.67
CA ALA A 833 27.97 -3.96 35.58
C ALA A 833 27.98 -2.94 34.42
N PRO A 834 29.14 -2.63 33.80
CA PRO A 834 29.23 -1.57 32.80
C PRO A 834 28.65 -1.95 31.42
N GLU A 835 28.40 -3.23 31.17
CA GLU A 835 28.05 -3.78 29.86
C GLU A 835 26.76 -3.17 29.28
N TRP A 836 25.72 -2.97 30.10
CA TRP A 836 24.48 -2.35 29.64
C TRP A 836 24.67 -0.88 29.19
N ARG A 837 25.66 -0.16 29.75
CA ARG A 837 26.02 1.20 29.32
C ARG A 837 26.77 1.21 27.98
N ALA A 838 27.47 0.11 27.63
CA ALA A 838 28.03 -0.08 26.30
C ALA A 838 26.90 -0.37 25.29
N ILE A 839 26.03 -1.34 25.60
CA ILE A 839 24.85 -1.69 24.78
C ILE A 839 23.95 -0.46 24.54
N LEU A 840 23.72 0.36 25.57
CA LEU A 840 22.93 1.59 25.43
C LEU A 840 23.55 2.57 24.44
N ARG A 841 24.85 2.87 24.59
CA ARG A 841 25.55 3.78 23.66
C ARG A 841 25.58 3.23 22.24
N GLU A 842 25.78 1.92 22.08
CA GLU A 842 25.74 1.23 20.79
C GLU A 842 24.37 1.36 20.11
N VAL A 843 23.28 0.93 20.77
CA VAL A 843 21.92 0.94 20.19
C VAL A 843 21.43 2.37 19.91
N CYS A 844 21.81 3.34 20.72
CA CYS A 844 21.52 4.75 20.46
C CYS A 844 22.33 5.30 19.27
N ALA A 845 23.63 4.96 19.15
CA ALA A 845 24.47 5.37 18.03
C ALA A 845 24.02 4.72 16.71
N GLU A 846 23.64 3.43 16.72
CA GLU A 846 23.03 2.72 15.58
C GLU A 846 21.76 3.41 15.03
N ARG A 847 21.13 4.31 15.79
CA ARG A 847 19.93 5.06 15.41
C ARG A 847 20.14 6.60 15.39
N GLY A 848 21.36 7.10 15.56
CA GLY A 848 21.65 8.54 15.55
C GLY A 848 20.97 9.34 16.68
N VAL A 849 20.82 8.74 17.86
CA VAL A 849 20.21 9.36 19.06
C VAL A 849 21.26 9.45 20.16
N ALA A 850 21.27 10.54 20.94
CA ALA A 850 22.14 10.68 22.11
C ALA A 850 21.32 10.48 23.41
N PRO A 851 21.58 9.44 24.23
CA PRO A 851 20.87 9.24 25.48
C PRO A 851 21.34 10.26 26.52
N THR A 852 20.41 10.96 27.16
CA THR A 852 20.71 12.01 28.14
C THR A 852 20.96 11.40 29.52
N PRO A 853 22.17 11.51 30.12
CA PRO A 853 22.37 11.15 31.51
C PRO A 853 21.65 12.14 32.43
N VAL A 854 21.03 11.63 33.50
CA VAL A 854 20.47 12.43 34.61
C VAL A 854 21.06 11.97 35.94
N GLY A 855 21.43 12.92 36.79
CA GLY A 855 22.00 12.73 38.13
C GLY A 855 20.95 12.62 39.24
N SER A 856 19.76 13.18 39.02
CA SER A 856 18.61 13.03 39.93
C SER A 856 17.45 12.26 39.30
N GLY A 857 16.69 11.56 40.14
CA GLY A 857 15.38 10.99 39.79
C GLY A 857 14.19 11.80 40.32
N LEU A 858 14.46 12.98 40.91
CA LEU A 858 13.43 13.90 41.44
C LEU A 858 12.80 14.70 40.29
N GLY A 859 11.47 14.62 40.16
CA GLY A 859 10.69 15.49 39.29
C GLY A 859 10.69 16.93 39.83
N LYS A 860 11.06 17.91 39.01
CA LYS A 860 11.04 19.33 39.42
C LYS A 860 9.78 20.04 38.96
N GLY A 861 8.86 20.28 39.88
CA GLY A 861 7.58 20.99 39.67
C GLY A 861 6.45 20.25 40.38
N GLU A 862 5.25 20.83 40.39
CA GLU A 862 4.15 20.29 41.22
C GLU A 862 3.47 19.04 40.62
N ASP A 863 3.59 18.81 39.31
CA ASP A 863 2.89 17.72 38.59
C ASP A 863 3.83 16.71 37.88
N PHE A 864 5.15 16.96 37.92
CA PHE A 864 6.15 16.10 37.28
C PHE A 864 6.51 14.89 38.16
N PRO A 865 6.53 13.66 37.62
CA PRO A 865 6.70 12.46 38.44
C PRO A 865 8.16 12.15 38.80
N ASP A 866 8.37 11.65 40.02
CA ASP A 866 9.63 11.04 40.45
C ASP A 866 9.87 9.68 39.78
N MET A 867 11.14 9.40 39.42
CA MET A 867 11.58 8.16 38.78
C MET A 867 11.21 6.88 39.54
N GLY A 868 11.03 6.97 40.87
CA GLY A 868 10.60 5.86 41.73
C GLY A 868 9.09 5.64 41.81
N GLY A 869 8.28 6.54 41.25
CA GLY A 869 6.82 6.49 41.29
C GLY A 869 6.17 5.58 40.22
N GLU A 870 4.86 5.43 40.31
CA GLU A 870 4.08 4.56 39.41
C GLU A 870 4.07 5.00 37.94
N HIS A 871 4.43 6.26 37.66
CA HIS A 871 4.49 6.84 36.32
C HIS A 871 5.64 6.32 35.44
N PHE A 872 6.51 5.44 35.98
CA PHE A 872 7.63 4.81 35.26
C PHE A 872 7.53 3.26 35.23
N PRO A 873 6.47 2.68 34.62
CA PRO A 873 6.34 1.24 34.44
C PRO A 873 7.54 0.63 33.70
N LEU A 874 7.97 -0.54 34.18
CA LEU A 874 9.02 -1.34 33.55
C LEU A 874 8.46 -2.10 32.35
N LEU A 875 9.07 -1.93 31.18
CA LEU A 875 8.64 -2.60 29.95
C LEU A 875 8.93 -4.10 29.99
N THR A 876 8.02 -4.89 29.43
CA THR A 876 8.22 -6.31 29.18
C THR A 876 8.71 -6.51 27.75
N ARG A 877 9.80 -7.29 27.59
CA ARG A 877 10.35 -7.63 26.28
C ARG A 877 9.25 -8.23 25.36
N PRO A 878 9.04 -7.67 24.16
CA PRO A 878 8.12 -8.25 23.18
C PRO A 878 8.72 -9.52 22.57
N ARG A 879 7.84 -10.49 22.29
CA ARG A 879 8.09 -11.74 21.58
C ARG A 879 6.98 -11.84 20.53
N ILE A 880 7.28 -11.37 19.31
CA ILE A 880 6.28 -11.04 18.30
C ILE A 880 6.08 -12.23 17.35
N ALA A 881 4.82 -12.56 17.08
CA ALA A 881 4.40 -13.35 15.92
C ALA A 881 3.49 -12.51 15.01
N VAL A 882 3.58 -12.75 13.70
CA VAL A 882 2.72 -12.13 12.67
C VAL A 882 2.06 -13.27 11.90
N LEU A 883 0.73 -13.25 11.75
CA LEU A 883 0.03 -14.23 10.91
C LEU A 883 0.24 -13.92 9.42
N THR A 884 0.41 -14.97 8.62
CA THR A 884 0.77 -14.92 7.19
C THR A 884 0.06 -16.04 6.42
N ARG A 885 0.17 -16.06 5.08
CA ARG A 885 -0.52 -17.04 4.21
C ARG A 885 -2.06 -16.97 4.30
N GLY A 886 -2.73 -17.96 3.71
CA GLY A 886 -4.18 -18.11 3.79
C GLY A 886 -4.94 -16.94 3.17
N ARG A 887 -5.69 -16.21 4.00
CA ARG A 887 -6.59 -15.12 3.57
C ARG A 887 -6.01 -13.71 3.80
N PHE A 888 -4.78 -13.57 4.28
CA PHE A 888 -4.18 -12.28 4.59
C PHE A 888 -3.60 -11.57 3.35
N SER A 889 -3.71 -10.24 3.31
CA SER A 889 -3.11 -9.41 2.27
C SER A 889 -1.57 -9.53 2.29
N PRO A 890 -0.90 -9.92 1.18
CA PRO A 890 0.57 -9.93 1.11
C PRO A 890 1.15 -8.55 1.37
N ASN A 891 0.55 -7.50 0.78
CA ASN A 891 0.99 -6.12 0.97
C ASN A 891 0.98 -5.74 2.46
N ASN A 892 -0.11 -6.05 3.18
CA ASN A 892 -0.18 -5.69 4.60
C ASN A 892 0.71 -6.55 5.49
N VAL A 893 0.82 -7.86 5.22
CA VAL A 893 1.84 -8.72 5.84
C VAL A 893 3.25 -8.16 5.63
N GLY A 894 3.52 -7.67 4.42
CA GLY A 894 4.77 -7.07 3.98
C GLY A 894 5.13 -5.78 4.72
N GLU A 895 4.21 -4.82 4.74
CA GLU A 895 4.34 -3.55 5.46
C GLU A 895 4.62 -3.77 6.96
N ILE A 896 3.88 -4.69 7.58
CA ILE A 896 4.07 -5.10 8.98
C ILE A 896 5.47 -5.67 9.20
N TRP A 897 5.89 -6.61 8.35
CA TRP A 897 7.20 -7.25 8.46
C TRP A 897 8.33 -6.22 8.25
N HIS A 898 8.23 -5.36 7.25
CA HIS A 898 9.20 -4.30 6.98
C HIS A 898 9.31 -3.28 8.14
N ALA A 899 8.19 -2.87 8.74
CA ALA A 899 8.19 -1.99 9.92
C ALA A 899 8.88 -2.65 11.13
N ILE A 900 8.72 -3.96 11.32
CA ILE A 900 9.39 -4.71 12.40
C ILE A 900 10.88 -4.92 12.12
N ASP A 901 11.22 -5.31 10.90
CA ASP A 901 12.53 -5.83 10.52
C ASP A 901 13.51 -4.70 10.16
N GLN A 902 13.12 -3.80 9.25
CA GLN A 902 13.97 -2.70 8.81
C GLN A 902 13.92 -1.50 9.79
N ARG A 903 12.72 -1.08 10.21
CA ARG A 903 12.55 0.12 11.03
C ARG A 903 12.79 -0.11 12.51
N LEU A 904 12.09 -1.05 13.14
CA LEU A 904 12.35 -1.39 14.55
C LEU A 904 13.68 -2.13 14.70
N GLY A 905 13.99 -3.10 13.83
CA GLY A 905 15.21 -3.91 13.92
C GLY A 905 15.15 -4.94 15.05
N VAL A 906 13.99 -5.59 15.21
CA VAL A 906 13.71 -6.58 16.27
C VAL A 906 13.10 -7.85 15.68
N ARG A 907 13.33 -8.99 16.34
CA ARG A 907 12.84 -10.29 15.84
C ARG A 907 11.32 -10.46 15.96
N ALA A 908 10.70 -10.90 14.86
CA ALA A 908 9.37 -11.50 14.85
C ALA A 908 9.40 -12.88 14.18
N THR A 909 8.37 -13.69 14.44
CA THR A 909 8.13 -14.96 13.75
C THR A 909 6.97 -14.82 12.78
N LEU A 910 7.21 -15.07 11.49
CA LEU A 910 6.14 -15.22 10.51
C LEU A 910 5.47 -16.60 10.71
N LEU A 911 4.19 -16.59 11.09
CA LEU A 911 3.42 -17.78 11.42
C LEU A 911 2.34 -18.01 10.35
N SER A 912 2.14 -19.25 9.92
CA SER A 912 1.06 -19.60 8.98
C SER A 912 -0.32 -19.34 9.59
N SER A 913 -1.31 -18.95 8.78
CA SER A 913 -2.70 -18.78 9.22
C SER A 913 -3.31 -20.07 9.78
N ASP A 914 -2.88 -21.22 9.27
CA ASP A 914 -3.08 -22.50 9.94
C ASP A 914 -1.91 -22.75 10.89
N PHE A 915 -2.15 -22.52 12.18
CA PHE A 915 -1.18 -22.68 13.26
C PHE A 915 -1.66 -23.66 14.35
N GLY A 916 -2.59 -24.58 14.03
CA GLY A 916 -3.18 -25.49 15.03
C GLY A 916 -2.19 -26.40 15.78
N LEU A 917 -0.95 -26.54 15.28
CA LEU A 917 0.15 -27.28 15.92
C LEU A 917 1.20 -26.37 16.60
N ALA A 918 1.00 -25.05 16.62
CA ALA A 918 1.98 -24.07 17.12
C ALA A 918 1.76 -23.70 18.59
N ASP A 919 2.85 -23.64 19.36
CA ASP A 919 2.82 -23.21 20.75
C ASP A 919 2.84 -21.67 20.87
N LEU A 920 1.65 -21.06 20.98
CA LEU A 920 1.50 -19.61 21.11
C LEU A 920 2.15 -19.01 22.37
N ARG A 921 2.44 -19.81 23.42
CA ARG A 921 3.07 -19.32 24.68
C ARG A 921 4.48 -18.79 24.45
N ARG A 922 5.11 -19.19 23.34
CA ARG A 922 6.40 -18.65 22.88
C ARG A 922 6.33 -17.15 22.59
N TYR A 923 5.13 -16.62 22.29
CA TYR A 923 4.89 -15.22 21.95
C TYR A 923 4.08 -14.52 23.04
N ASN A 924 4.24 -13.20 23.17
CA ASN A 924 3.37 -12.35 23.99
C ASN A 924 2.72 -11.21 23.17
N VAL A 925 3.09 -11.07 21.89
CA VAL A 925 2.42 -10.22 20.89
C VAL A 925 2.07 -11.09 19.67
N LEU A 926 0.83 -10.98 19.20
CA LEU A 926 0.36 -11.62 17.97
C LEU A 926 -0.31 -10.57 17.09
N VAL A 927 0.20 -10.38 15.88
CA VAL A 927 -0.36 -9.48 14.87
C VAL A 927 -1.20 -10.28 13.88
N VAL A 928 -2.43 -9.83 13.64
CA VAL A 928 -3.38 -10.35 12.66
C VAL A 928 -3.54 -9.29 11.56
N PRO A 929 -2.87 -9.43 10.41
CA PRO A 929 -2.98 -8.49 9.29
C PRO A 929 -4.40 -8.45 8.72
N GLU A 930 -4.66 -7.49 7.84
CA GLU A 930 -5.93 -7.43 7.13
C GLU A 930 -6.16 -8.66 6.23
N SER A 931 -7.41 -9.14 6.23
CA SER A 931 -7.87 -10.25 5.40
C SER A 931 -8.60 -9.79 4.15
N TRP A 932 -8.38 -10.50 3.04
CA TRP A 932 -9.05 -10.22 1.77
C TRP A 932 -10.57 -10.35 1.87
N ARG A 933 -11.08 -11.46 2.43
CA ARG A 933 -12.52 -11.74 2.60
C ARG A 933 -12.78 -12.70 3.76
N GLY A 934 -13.85 -12.44 4.51
CA GLY A 934 -14.40 -13.35 5.53
C GLY A 934 -13.64 -13.36 6.86
N ASP A 935 -14.03 -14.27 7.75
CA ASP A 935 -13.22 -14.58 8.93
C ASP A 935 -11.96 -15.35 8.51
N ALA A 936 -10.80 -14.74 8.75
CA ALA A 936 -9.49 -15.34 8.44
C ALA A 936 -8.90 -16.17 9.59
N LEU A 937 -9.52 -16.15 10.77
CA LEU A 937 -9.09 -16.88 11.96
C LEU A 937 -9.88 -18.17 12.14
N GLY A 938 -11.19 -18.15 11.85
CA GLY A 938 -12.05 -19.33 11.86
C GLY A 938 -11.96 -20.12 13.18
N GLU A 939 -11.64 -21.41 13.10
CA GLU A 939 -11.51 -22.30 14.26
C GLU A 939 -10.43 -21.87 15.26
N GLN A 940 -9.36 -21.21 14.77
CA GLN A 940 -8.24 -20.74 15.60
C GLN A 940 -8.60 -19.58 16.55
N ARG A 941 -9.77 -18.96 16.36
CA ARG A 941 -10.34 -17.90 17.22
C ARG A 941 -10.38 -18.33 18.70
N SER A 942 -10.66 -19.60 18.97
CA SER A 942 -10.71 -20.17 20.33
C SER A 942 -9.34 -20.15 21.01
N ALA A 943 -8.31 -20.66 20.34
CA ALA A 943 -6.93 -20.68 20.82
C ALA A 943 -6.38 -19.26 21.04
N ILE A 944 -6.66 -18.33 20.13
CA ILE A 944 -6.31 -16.91 20.31
C ILE A 944 -7.00 -16.33 21.55
N ARG A 945 -8.31 -16.56 21.72
CA ARG A 945 -9.09 -16.04 22.86
C ARG A 945 -8.51 -16.46 24.20
N ASP A 946 -8.15 -17.74 24.35
CA ASP A 946 -7.62 -18.24 25.60
C ASP A 946 -6.14 -17.87 25.82
N TRP A 947 -5.35 -17.69 24.74
CA TRP A 947 -3.99 -17.10 24.81
C TRP A 947 -4.01 -15.62 25.24
N VAL A 948 -4.95 -14.81 24.72
CA VAL A 948 -5.15 -13.42 25.19
C VAL A 948 -5.53 -13.42 26.67
N ARG A 949 -6.51 -14.24 27.08
CA ARG A 949 -6.93 -14.35 28.48
C ARG A 949 -5.79 -14.68 29.45
N GLN A 950 -4.76 -15.41 29.00
CA GLN A 950 -3.57 -15.77 29.77
C GLN A 950 -2.46 -14.70 29.82
N GLY A 951 -2.58 -13.58 29.09
CA GLY A 951 -1.58 -12.50 29.08
C GLY A 951 -1.06 -12.09 27.70
N GLY A 952 -1.63 -12.60 26.61
CA GLY A 952 -1.28 -12.19 25.25
C GLY A 952 -1.75 -10.78 24.89
N THR A 953 -0.98 -10.07 24.07
CA THR A 953 -1.41 -8.84 23.37
C THR A 953 -1.75 -9.17 21.92
N LEU A 954 -3.04 -9.16 21.58
CA LEU A 954 -3.50 -9.31 20.20
C LEU A 954 -3.61 -7.94 19.53
N ILE A 955 -3.10 -7.82 18.31
CA ILE A 955 -3.21 -6.64 17.46
C ILE A 955 -3.88 -7.08 16.15
N ALA A 956 -4.95 -6.41 15.71
CA ALA A 956 -5.65 -6.76 14.47
C ALA A 956 -6.09 -5.53 13.67
N PHE A 957 -6.14 -5.65 12.34
CA PHE A 957 -6.41 -4.53 11.42
C PHE A 957 -7.61 -4.77 10.49
N GLY A 958 -8.32 -3.70 10.13
CA GLY A 958 -9.27 -3.68 9.02
C GLY A 958 -10.34 -4.76 9.09
N ARG A 959 -10.54 -5.47 7.97
CA ARG A 959 -11.46 -6.61 7.87
C ARG A 959 -11.19 -7.73 8.90
N SER A 960 -9.95 -7.90 9.38
CA SER A 960 -9.62 -8.84 10.47
C SER A 960 -9.98 -8.33 11.85
N ALA A 961 -9.87 -7.02 12.11
CA ALA A 961 -10.37 -6.41 13.35
C ALA A 961 -11.90 -6.56 13.45
N ALA A 962 -12.61 -6.29 12.35
CA ALA A 962 -14.05 -6.49 12.22
C ALA A 962 -14.51 -7.95 12.40
N ALA A 963 -13.64 -8.94 12.18
CA ALA A 963 -13.96 -10.34 12.44
C ALA A 963 -14.04 -10.64 13.95
N LEU A 964 -13.30 -9.92 14.79
CA LEU A 964 -13.20 -10.15 16.23
C LEU A 964 -14.36 -9.55 17.04
N THR A 965 -15.03 -8.51 16.51
CA THR A 965 -16.21 -7.89 17.14
C THR A 965 -17.45 -8.78 17.04
N ARG A 966 -17.55 -9.60 15.99
CA ARG A 966 -18.70 -10.44 15.67
C ARG A 966 -18.69 -11.73 16.48
N GLY A 967 -19.86 -12.13 16.99
CA GLY A 967 -20.05 -13.41 17.69
C GLY A 967 -21.12 -13.43 18.78
N GLY A 968 -21.75 -12.30 19.12
CA GLY A 968 -22.63 -12.22 20.29
C GLY A 968 -21.82 -12.48 21.57
N ASP A 969 -22.23 -13.47 22.37
CA ASP A 969 -21.51 -13.90 23.58
C ASP A 969 -20.15 -14.56 23.26
N ASP A 970 -19.92 -15.02 22.03
CA ASP A 970 -18.65 -15.59 21.56
C ASP A 970 -17.66 -14.54 21.03
N ALA A 971 -18.03 -13.25 21.01
CA ALA A 971 -17.13 -12.17 20.59
C ALA A 971 -15.88 -12.09 21.50
N LEU A 972 -14.72 -11.74 20.93
CA LEU A 972 -13.48 -11.62 21.71
C LEU A 972 -13.42 -10.30 22.50
N VAL A 973 -14.13 -9.29 22.03
CA VAL A 973 -14.14 -7.90 22.50
C VAL A 973 -15.56 -7.39 22.66
N ARG A 974 -15.74 -6.31 23.40
CA ARG A 974 -16.94 -5.47 23.47
C ARG A 974 -16.99 -4.38 22.41
N THR A 975 -15.88 -4.04 21.76
CA THR A 975 -15.89 -3.23 20.52
C THR A 975 -16.85 -3.85 19.50
N ARG A 976 -17.64 -3.03 18.81
CA ARG A 976 -18.63 -3.43 17.79
C ARG A 976 -18.39 -2.67 16.48
N THR A 977 -18.96 -3.12 15.36
CA THR A 977 -18.99 -2.28 14.15
C THR A 977 -20.13 -1.26 14.22
N LEU A 978 -20.19 -0.29 13.29
CA LEU A 978 -21.34 0.60 13.17
C LEU A 978 -22.64 -0.18 12.96
N GLU A 979 -22.64 -1.15 12.05
CA GLU A 979 -23.80 -1.97 11.69
C GLU A 979 -24.35 -2.77 12.89
N ASP A 980 -23.45 -3.27 13.76
CA ASP A 980 -23.80 -3.97 15.00
C ASP A 980 -24.56 -3.09 16.01
N VAL A 981 -24.38 -1.75 16.00
CA VAL A 981 -24.94 -0.82 16.99
C VAL A 981 -26.11 0.03 16.49
N LEU A 982 -26.55 -0.13 15.23
CA LEU A 982 -27.64 0.68 14.67
C LEU A 982 -29.00 0.48 15.38
N ASP A 983 -29.18 -0.58 16.17
CA ASP A 983 -30.39 -0.77 17.01
C ASP A 983 -30.35 0.05 18.32
N ASP A 984 -29.18 0.30 18.91
CA ASP A 984 -29.00 1.23 20.05
C ASP A 984 -27.64 1.94 19.99
N LEU A 985 -27.70 3.25 19.71
CA LEU A 985 -26.54 4.15 19.69
C LEU A 985 -26.38 4.95 21.00
N GLY A 986 -27.35 4.92 21.91
CA GLY A 986 -27.38 5.76 23.11
C GLY A 986 -26.11 5.65 23.97
N PRO A 987 -25.61 4.44 24.30
CA PRO A 987 -24.36 4.26 25.02
C PRO A 987 -23.14 4.86 24.31
N HIS A 988 -23.09 4.78 22.98
CA HIS A 988 -22.01 5.37 22.18
C HIS A 988 -22.05 6.91 22.22
N GLN A 989 -23.23 7.50 22.05
CA GLN A 989 -23.40 8.96 22.15
C GLN A 989 -22.97 9.48 23.51
N LEU A 990 -23.43 8.82 24.59
CA LEU A 990 -23.05 9.15 25.96
C LEU A 990 -21.53 9.04 26.18
N GLN A 991 -20.87 8.04 25.61
CA GLN A 991 -19.41 7.90 25.70
C GLN A 991 -18.67 9.04 24.97
N VAL A 992 -19.09 9.44 23.76
CA VAL A 992 -18.49 10.58 23.05
C VAL A 992 -18.65 11.88 23.85
N MET A 993 -19.81 12.09 24.50
CA MET A 993 -20.04 13.25 25.36
C MET A 993 -19.18 13.23 26.63
N ARG A 994 -18.98 12.06 27.25
CA ARG A 994 -18.09 11.89 28.42
C ARG A 994 -16.63 12.18 28.08
N GLU A 995 -16.15 11.70 26.93
CA GLU A 995 -14.78 11.95 26.46
C GLU A 995 -14.52 13.43 26.17
N TRP A 996 -15.53 14.17 25.70
CA TRP A 996 -15.46 15.62 25.57
C TRP A 996 -15.46 16.31 26.93
N ALA A 997 -16.45 16.03 27.78
CA ALA A 997 -16.60 16.68 29.08
C ALA A 997 -15.37 16.45 29.98
N GLY A 998 -14.77 15.25 29.93
CA GLY A 998 -13.52 14.93 30.65
C GLY A 998 -12.28 15.72 30.19
N ARG A 999 -12.35 16.45 29.07
CA ARG A 999 -11.29 17.36 28.59
C ARG A 999 -11.60 18.83 28.84
N THR A 1000 -12.87 19.24 28.93
CA THR A 1000 -13.25 20.67 28.90
C THR A 1000 -14.21 21.13 30.00
N ALA A 1001 -14.60 20.28 30.95
CA ALA A 1001 -15.49 20.67 32.03
C ALA A 1001 -14.82 21.71 32.95
N SER A 1002 -15.40 22.90 33.03
CA SER A 1002 -15.14 23.87 34.09
C SER A 1002 -15.88 23.46 35.37
N ILE A 1003 -15.33 23.84 36.53
CA ILE A 1003 -15.95 23.61 37.83
C ILE A 1003 -16.38 24.95 38.42
N ASP A 1004 -17.66 25.10 38.71
CA ASP A 1004 -18.15 26.12 39.63
C ASP A 1004 -17.81 25.69 41.06
N ALA A 1005 -16.81 26.36 41.64
CA ALA A 1005 -16.33 26.04 42.98
C ALA A 1005 -17.37 26.35 44.07
N ASP A 1006 -18.17 27.42 43.92
CA ASP A 1006 -19.15 27.81 44.93
C ASP A 1006 -20.34 26.83 44.94
N SER A 1007 -20.74 26.33 43.76
CA SER A 1007 -21.72 25.24 43.64
C SER A 1007 -21.19 23.90 44.18
N VAL A 1008 -19.90 23.59 44.02
CA VAL A 1008 -19.29 22.36 44.57
C VAL A 1008 -19.08 22.41 46.09
N TRP A 1009 -18.71 23.56 46.65
CA TRP A 1009 -18.52 23.73 48.10
C TRP A 1009 -19.81 24.11 48.84
N SER A 1010 -20.89 24.38 48.13
CA SER A 1010 -22.25 24.53 48.65
C SER A 1010 -22.66 23.36 49.57
N HIS A 1011 -23.20 23.68 50.74
CA HIS A 1011 -23.86 22.70 51.60
C HIS A 1011 -25.30 22.36 51.15
N LEU A 1012 -25.77 22.97 50.06
CA LEU A 1012 -27.08 22.76 49.46
C LEU A 1012 -26.93 21.92 48.19
N ALA A 1013 -27.73 20.86 48.05
CA ALA A 1013 -27.85 20.14 46.79
C ALA A 1013 -28.50 21.05 45.73
N PRO A 1014 -28.02 21.05 44.47
CA PRO A 1014 -28.59 21.88 43.41
C PRO A 1014 -30.01 21.43 43.08
N GLY A 1015 -30.94 22.39 42.95
CA GLY A 1015 -32.36 22.11 42.69
C GLY A 1015 -32.67 21.56 41.30
N ALA A 1016 -31.73 21.69 40.37
CA ALA A 1016 -31.75 21.08 39.04
C ALA A 1016 -30.30 20.80 38.59
N LEU A 1017 -30.14 19.86 37.67
CA LEU A 1017 -28.88 19.56 36.98
C LEU A 1017 -29.19 19.47 35.48
N GLU A 1018 -28.38 20.13 34.64
CA GLU A 1018 -28.45 19.97 33.19
C GLU A 1018 -27.64 18.73 32.78
N PHE A 1019 -28.32 17.70 32.26
CA PHE A 1019 -27.64 16.50 31.77
C PHE A 1019 -27.31 16.64 30.27
N PRO A 1020 -26.10 16.26 29.81
CA PRO A 1020 -25.70 16.50 28.43
C PRO A 1020 -26.67 15.96 27.36
N TRP A 1021 -27.28 14.80 27.60
CA TRP A 1021 -28.18 14.15 26.65
C TRP A 1021 -29.57 14.82 26.54
N GLU A 1022 -29.97 15.70 27.45
CA GLU A 1022 -31.29 16.35 27.42
C GLU A 1022 -31.41 17.35 26.25
N ARG A 1023 -30.28 17.92 25.82
CA ARG A 1023 -30.20 18.87 24.70
C ARG A 1023 -29.53 18.24 23.48
N VAL A 1024 -30.03 17.08 23.03
CA VAL A 1024 -29.56 16.36 21.83
C VAL A 1024 -30.73 16.05 20.90
N ALA A 1025 -30.55 16.31 19.61
CA ALA A 1025 -31.57 16.00 18.60
C ALA A 1025 -31.84 14.48 18.54
N PRO A 1026 -33.12 14.05 18.49
CA PRO A 1026 -33.47 12.64 18.55
C PRO A 1026 -32.97 11.88 17.31
N LEU A 1027 -32.48 10.67 17.54
CA LEU A 1027 -32.14 9.73 16.46
C LEU A 1027 -33.40 9.31 15.68
N PRO A 1028 -33.29 9.03 14.37
CA PRO A 1028 -34.33 8.31 13.63
C PRO A 1028 -34.59 6.92 14.24
N ASP A 1029 -35.72 6.30 13.87
CA ASP A 1029 -35.99 4.92 14.24
C ASP A 1029 -34.94 3.96 13.65
N LYS A 1030 -34.81 2.76 14.26
CA LYS A 1030 -33.79 1.78 13.90
C LYS A 1030 -33.79 1.33 12.43
N ASP A 1031 -34.95 1.33 11.76
CA ASP A 1031 -35.08 0.77 10.42
C ASP A 1031 -34.72 1.86 9.37
N GLU A 1032 -35.09 3.12 9.62
CA GLU A 1032 -34.55 4.29 8.90
C GLU A 1032 -33.05 4.50 9.18
N ARG A 1033 -32.53 4.24 10.39
CA ARG A 1033 -31.08 4.27 10.66
C ARG A 1033 -30.32 3.24 9.82
N LYS A 1034 -30.81 1.99 9.75
CA LYS A 1034 -30.24 0.93 8.91
C LYS A 1034 -30.26 1.29 7.43
N ARG A 1035 -31.40 1.80 6.93
CA ARG A 1035 -31.54 2.29 5.56
C ARG A 1035 -30.59 3.45 5.22
N ARG A 1036 -30.34 4.36 6.17
CA ARG A 1036 -29.35 5.43 6.02
C ARG A 1036 -27.93 4.92 5.95
N ASP A 1037 -27.56 3.95 6.78
CA ASP A 1037 -26.23 3.32 6.72
C ASP A 1037 -26.00 2.60 5.38
N GLU A 1038 -26.99 1.81 4.92
CA GLU A 1038 -26.93 1.14 3.62
C GLU A 1038 -26.71 2.11 2.46
N TRP A 1039 -27.38 3.26 2.48
CA TRP A 1039 -27.19 4.34 1.50
C TRP A 1039 -25.83 5.04 1.64
N GLN A 1040 -25.42 5.38 2.87
CA GLN A 1040 -24.17 6.10 3.12
C GLN A 1040 -22.93 5.27 2.74
N ARG A 1041 -23.00 3.95 2.93
CA ARG A 1041 -21.95 3.00 2.58
C ARG A 1041 -21.64 2.98 1.07
N VAL A 1042 -22.58 3.36 0.20
CA VAL A 1042 -22.36 3.48 -1.27
C VAL A 1042 -21.28 4.53 -1.59
N PHE A 1043 -21.05 5.50 -0.70
CA PHE A 1043 -20.20 6.67 -0.93
C PHE A 1043 -18.90 6.68 -0.10
N MET A 1044 -18.51 5.54 0.47
CA MET A 1044 -17.25 5.42 1.21
C MET A 1044 -16.04 5.77 0.32
N PRO A 1045 -14.98 6.40 0.88
CA PRO A 1045 -13.85 6.88 0.09
C PRO A 1045 -13.01 5.72 -0.47
N GLN A 1046 -12.37 5.92 -1.63
CA GLN A 1046 -11.29 5.07 -2.12
C GLN A 1046 -9.94 5.70 -1.73
N GLY A 1047 -9.53 5.51 -0.47
CA GLY A 1047 -8.30 6.09 0.08
C GLY A 1047 -8.31 7.62 0.14
N ALA A 1048 -8.74 8.17 1.26
CA ALA A 1048 -8.66 9.60 1.59
C ALA A 1048 -7.92 9.81 2.92
N PHE A 1049 -7.29 10.97 3.10
CA PHE A 1049 -6.75 11.35 4.40
C PHE A 1049 -7.85 11.96 5.27
N LEU A 1050 -8.12 11.31 6.39
CA LEU A 1050 -9.05 11.74 7.42
C LEU A 1050 -8.29 12.22 8.65
N ALA A 1051 -8.77 13.30 9.27
CA ALA A 1051 -8.26 13.76 10.55
C ALA A 1051 -8.80 12.87 11.66
N ALA A 1052 -7.93 12.41 12.57
CA ALA A 1052 -8.32 11.63 13.72
C ALA A 1052 -7.68 12.18 15.00
N ARG A 1053 -8.50 12.55 15.99
CA ARG A 1053 -8.06 13.09 17.27
C ARG A 1053 -7.51 12.00 18.19
N THR A 1054 -6.44 12.29 18.92
CA THR A 1054 -5.87 11.36 19.90
C THR A 1054 -6.39 11.60 21.32
N ASP A 1055 -6.26 10.58 22.16
CA ASP A 1055 -6.19 10.69 23.62
C ASP A 1055 -4.81 11.24 24.04
N ASP A 1056 -4.77 12.24 24.93
CA ASP A 1056 -3.55 12.91 25.40
C ASP A 1056 -2.83 12.16 26.54
N ARG A 1057 -3.46 11.11 27.10
CA ARG A 1057 -3.03 10.37 28.29
C ARG A 1057 -2.80 8.89 28.01
N HIS A 1058 -3.35 8.35 26.92
CA HIS A 1058 -3.21 6.94 26.57
C HIS A 1058 -1.80 6.59 26.06
N TRP A 1059 -1.32 5.40 26.41
CA TRP A 1059 0.05 4.97 26.10
C TRP A 1059 0.26 4.61 24.62
N LEU A 1060 -0.81 4.37 23.85
CA LEU A 1060 -0.72 4.15 22.41
C LEU A 1060 -0.42 5.44 21.61
N THR A 1061 -0.65 6.61 22.20
CA THR A 1061 -0.49 7.93 21.55
C THR A 1061 0.76 8.68 22.03
N PHE A 1062 1.70 7.97 22.65
CA PHE A 1062 3.05 8.45 22.96
C PHE A 1062 3.81 8.78 21.65
N GLY A 1063 4.28 10.02 21.49
CA GLY A 1063 4.92 10.49 20.25
C GLY A 1063 3.96 10.75 19.08
N CYS A 1064 2.66 10.93 19.36
CA CYS A 1064 1.63 11.33 18.40
C CYS A 1064 1.17 12.77 18.67
N ALA A 1065 0.90 13.54 17.62
CA ALA A 1065 0.24 14.84 17.71
C ALA A 1065 -1.27 14.69 17.99
N ASP A 1066 -1.90 15.73 18.53
CA ASP A 1066 -3.31 15.70 18.98
C ASP A 1066 -4.34 15.38 17.87
N ALA A 1067 -3.94 15.59 16.61
CA ALA A 1067 -4.70 15.27 15.41
C ALA A 1067 -3.80 14.60 14.37
N LEU A 1068 -3.98 13.29 14.18
CA LEU A 1068 -3.23 12.48 13.20
C LEU A 1068 -3.94 12.46 11.84
N PRO A 1069 -3.19 12.50 10.72
CA PRO A 1069 -3.69 12.10 9.42
C PRO A 1069 -3.77 10.57 9.32
N VAL A 1070 -4.95 10.05 8.98
CA VAL A 1070 -5.21 8.61 8.81
C VAL A 1070 -5.62 8.33 7.36
N MET A 1071 -4.95 7.40 6.69
CA MET A 1071 -5.38 6.90 5.38
C MET A 1071 -6.54 5.91 5.59
N TYR A 1072 -7.67 6.17 4.93
CA TYR A 1072 -8.92 5.43 5.16
C TYR A 1072 -9.72 5.25 3.85
N ALA A 1073 -10.29 4.06 3.66
CA ALA A 1073 -11.11 3.70 2.51
C ALA A 1073 -12.55 3.32 2.92
N ASP A 1074 -13.15 2.30 2.31
CA ASP A 1074 -14.39 1.63 2.73
C ASP A 1074 -14.20 0.59 3.84
N ASP A 1075 -13.20 0.85 4.69
CA ASP A 1075 -12.85 0.13 5.90
C ASP A 1075 -13.97 0.05 6.94
N THR A 1076 -13.87 -0.90 7.87
CA THR A 1076 -14.93 -1.13 8.88
C THR A 1076 -14.88 -0.11 10.01
N ILE A 1077 -15.99 0.59 10.18
CA ILE A 1077 -16.20 1.61 11.21
C ILE A 1077 -16.34 0.94 12.59
N LEU A 1078 -15.42 1.22 13.52
CA LEU A 1078 -15.41 0.67 14.88
C LEU A 1078 -16.12 1.58 15.89
N MET A 1079 -16.90 0.99 16.78
CA MET A 1079 -17.73 1.66 17.78
C MET A 1079 -17.48 1.06 19.17
N THR A 1080 -17.48 1.93 20.20
CA THR A 1080 -17.40 1.55 21.62
C THR A 1080 -18.49 2.26 22.42
N ASP A 1081 -18.99 1.58 23.46
CA ASP A 1081 -19.90 2.07 24.50
C ASP A 1081 -19.16 2.66 25.73
N GLY A 1082 -17.82 2.68 25.68
CA GLY A 1082 -16.93 3.06 26.78
C GLY A 1082 -16.38 1.89 27.59
N ALA A 1083 -16.79 0.65 27.32
CA ALA A 1083 -16.19 -0.53 27.94
C ALA A 1083 -14.88 -0.97 27.25
N ALA A 1084 -14.68 -0.57 25.99
CA ALA A 1084 -13.38 -0.54 25.34
C ALA A 1084 -12.87 0.91 25.24
N GLU A 1085 -11.59 1.12 25.54
CA GLU A 1085 -10.91 2.41 25.38
C GLU A 1085 -10.84 2.76 23.88
N ALA A 1086 -10.99 4.05 23.52
CA ALA A 1086 -10.86 4.54 22.13
C ALA A 1086 -9.74 5.59 22.02
N PRO A 1087 -8.46 5.19 22.01
CA PRO A 1087 -7.34 6.14 22.06
C PRO A 1087 -7.23 7.08 20.85
N ILE A 1088 -7.90 6.76 19.74
CA ILE A 1088 -7.95 7.59 18.53
C ILE A 1088 -9.34 7.51 17.91
N ARG A 1089 -9.97 8.66 17.63
CA ARG A 1089 -11.30 8.76 16.99
C ARG A 1089 -11.28 9.65 15.75
N PHE A 1090 -12.14 9.34 14.80
CA PHE A 1090 -12.30 10.12 13.58
C PHE A 1090 -12.96 11.48 13.83
N GLY A 1091 -12.33 12.51 13.26
CA GLY A 1091 -12.71 13.91 13.33
C GLY A 1091 -12.08 14.66 14.51
N VAL A 1092 -11.72 15.92 14.25
CA VAL A 1092 -11.19 16.89 15.21
C VAL A 1092 -12.27 17.93 15.50
N TRP A 1093 -12.50 18.26 16.77
CA TRP A 1093 -13.44 19.29 17.15
C TRP A 1093 -12.87 20.68 16.83
N GLU A 1094 -13.71 21.56 16.29
CA GLU A 1094 -13.37 22.95 15.95
C GLU A 1094 -14.47 23.87 16.48
N PRO A 1095 -14.15 25.02 17.12
CA PRO A 1095 -15.16 26.01 17.49
C PRO A 1095 -15.94 26.52 16.28
N ILE A 1096 -17.24 26.72 16.44
CA ILE A 1096 -18.07 27.45 15.48
C ILE A 1096 -17.96 28.93 15.82
N GLU A 1097 -17.51 29.75 14.87
CA GLU A 1097 -17.61 31.21 15.01
C GLU A 1097 -19.09 31.61 15.06
N PRO A 1098 -19.54 32.39 16.06
CA PRO A 1098 -20.92 32.82 16.13
C PRO A 1098 -21.25 33.77 14.97
N ASN A 1099 -22.38 33.58 14.28
CA ASN A 1099 -22.82 34.56 13.30
C ASN A 1099 -23.09 35.89 13.99
N GLU A 1100 -22.71 37.00 13.34
CA GLU A 1100 -23.10 38.35 13.77
C GLU A 1100 -24.64 38.49 13.87
N ASN A 1101 -25.40 37.71 13.09
CA ASN A 1101 -26.87 37.67 13.11
C ASN A 1101 -27.47 36.89 14.30
N ASP A 1102 -26.72 35.98 14.94
CA ASP A 1102 -27.22 35.22 16.09
C ASP A 1102 -27.06 36.03 17.40
N ALA A 1103 -26.06 36.92 17.47
CA ALA A 1103 -25.77 37.76 18.64
C ALA A 1103 -26.93 38.71 19.03
N ASP A 1104 -27.72 39.18 18.06
CA ASP A 1104 -28.85 40.08 18.28
C ASP A 1104 -30.07 39.37 18.94
N THR A 1105 -30.04 38.03 19.01
CA THR A 1105 -31.12 37.24 19.63
C THR A 1105 -31.00 37.12 21.15
N ASP A 1106 -29.78 37.09 21.71
CA ASP A 1106 -29.54 36.82 23.14
C ASP A 1106 -29.84 38.04 24.04
N GLU A 1107 -29.92 39.25 23.48
CA GLU A 1107 -30.43 40.44 24.19
C GLU A 1107 -31.96 40.49 24.24
N HIS A 1108 -32.64 40.09 23.15
CA HIS A 1108 -34.11 40.07 23.08
C HIS A 1108 -34.74 38.86 23.80
N ASN A 1109 -34.01 37.75 23.94
CA ASN A 1109 -34.54 36.50 24.50
C ASN A 1109 -34.49 36.41 26.04
N LYS A 1110 -34.23 37.53 26.75
CA LYS A 1110 -34.19 37.57 28.23
C LYS A 1110 -35.56 37.57 28.90
N ASP A 1111 -36.60 38.05 28.20
CA ASP A 1111 -38.00 38.10 28.68
C ASP A 1111 -38.91 37.04 28.03
N THR A 1112 -38.40 36.26 27.07
CA THR A 1112 -39.16 35.18 26.42
C THR A 1112 -38.62 33.81 26.81
N ASN A 1113 -39.50 32.95 27.33
CA ASN A 1113 -39.16 31.62 27.84
C ASN A 1113 -38.96 30.60 26.69
N VAL A 1114 -38.05 30.89 25.75
CA VAL A 1114 -37.79 30.09 24.54
C VAL A 1114 -36.75 29.01 24.86
N GLU A 1115 -37.12 27.75 24.62
CA GLU A 1115 -36.20 26.62 24.80
C GLU A 1115 -34.99 26.76 23.88
N LYS A 1116 -33.77 26.65 24.44
CA LYS A 1116 -32.53 26.61 23.64
C LYS A 1116 -32.58 25.41 22.68
N PRO A 1117 -32.26 25.58 21.38
CA PRO A 1117 -32.40 24.51 20.40
C PRO A 1117 -31.55 23.28 20.74
N ALA A 1118 -32.10 22.10 20.45
CA ALA A 1118 -31.42 20.83 20.67
C ALA A 1118 -30.17 20.70 19.77
N ARG A 1119 -29.07 20.16 20.31
CA ARG A 1119 -27.81 20.06 19.56
C ARG A 1119 -27.91 19.10 18.38
N PRO A 1120 -27.41 19.47 17.19
CA PRO A 1120 -27.41 18.60 16.03
C PRO A 1120 -26.49 17.38 16.22
N LEU A 1121 -26.81 16.30 15.53
CA LEU A 1121 -25.94 15.14 15.39
C LEU A 1121 -24.92 15.38 14.27
N LEU A 1122 -23.64 15.15 14.55
CA LEU A 1122 -22.58 15.09 13.54
C LEU A 1122 -22.25 13.62 13.29
N GLY A 1123 -22.93 13.07 12.29
CA GLY A 1123 -23.00 11.63 12.08
C GLY A 1123 -23.94 10.96 13.07
N TRP A 1124 -23.43 9.97 13.79
CA TRP A 1124 -24.21 9.17 14.75
C TRP A 1124 -24.13 9.69 16.19
N ALA A 1125 -23.39 10.77 16.46
CA ALA A 1125 -23.17 11.34 17.78
C ALA A 1125 -23.36 12.87 17.81
N PRO A 1126 -23.79 13.46 18.95
CA PRO A 1126 -23.91 14.92 19.09
C PRO A 1126 -22.55 15.62 19.06
N ALA A 1127 -22.56 16.87 18.60
CA ALA A 1127 -21.43 17.78 18.79
C ALA A 1127 -21.37 18.33 20.23
N PRO A 1128 -20.18 18.77 20.70
CA PRO A 1128 -20.08 19.71 21.80
C PRO A 1128 -20.83 21.01 21.49
N GLU A 1129 -21.21 21.74 22.54
CA GLU A 1129 -21.81 23.06 22.37
C GLU A 1129 -20.80 24.05 21.79
N GLY A 1130 -21.22 24.87 20.82
CA GLY A 1130 -20.35 25.80 20.11
C GLY A 1130 -19.27 25.15 19.23
N HIS A 1131 -19.37 23.86 18.86
CA HIS A 1131 -18.35 23.16 18.08
C HIS A 1131 -18.90 22.38 16.88
N THR A 1132 -18.07 22.26 15.84
CA THR A 1132 -18.23 21.39 14.67
C THR A 1132 -17.11 20.33 14.62
N LEU A 1133 -17.12 19.45 13.62
CA LEU A 1133 -16.15 18.36 13.47
C LEU A 1133 -15.47 18.41 12.09
N ARG A 1134 -14.18 18.76 12.03
CA ARG A 1134 -13.36 18.58 10.82
C ARG A 1134 -12.94 17.12 10.68
N LEU A 1135 -13.32 16.50 9.56
CA LEU A 1135 -12.97 15.10 9.27
C LEU A 1135 -12.11 14.94 8.01
N ARG A 1136 -12.41 15.64 6.91
CA ARG A 1136 -11.65 15.55 5.65
C ARG A 1136 -10.36 16.37 5.75
N MET A 1137 -9.22 15.78 5.43
CA MET A 1137 -7.96 16.50 5.18
C MET A 1137 -7.67 16.60 3.69
N SER A 1138 -7.79 15.49 2.96
CA SER A 1138 -7.45 15.41 1.53
C SER A 1138 -8.13 14.23 0.83
N GLY A 1139 -8.35 14.33 -0.48
CA GLY A 1139 -8.98 13.28 -1.30
C GLY A 1139 -10.51 13.36 -1.37
N LEU A 1140 -11.15 12.40 -2.04
CA LEU A 1140 -12.59 12.37 -2.20
C LEU A 1140 -13.25 11.77 -0.95
N LEU A 1141 -13.94 12.62 -0.18
CA LEU A 1141 -14.85 12.19 0.89
C LEU A 1141 -16.22 12.80 0.62
N TRP A 1142 -17.17 11.96 0.22
CA TRP A 1142 -18.56 12.38 0.03
C TRP A 1142 -19.22 12.76 1.37
N PRO A 1143 -20.17 13.73 1.40
CA PRO A 1143 -20.88 14.11 2.62
C PRO A 1143 -21.56 12.92 3.32
N GLU A 1144 -22.08 11.97 2.56
CA GLU A 1144 -22.69 10.74 3.07
C GLU A 1144 -21.69 9.88 3.88
N ALA A 1145 -20.46 9.70 3.41
CA ALA A 1145 -19.44 8.96 4.13
C ALA A 1145 -18.81 9.77 5.28
N ALA A 1146 -18.69 11.09 5.12
CA ALA A 1146 -18.26 11.97 6.20
C ALA A 1146 -19.22 11.88 7.41
N HIS A 1147 -20.54 11.88 7.15
CA HIS A 1147 -21.57 11.61 8.15
C HIS A 1147 -21.42 10.19 8.75
N ARG A 1148 -21.19 9.17 7.92
CA ARG A 1148 -21.09 7.77 8.37
C ARG A 1148 -19.94 7.53 9.35
N ILE A 1149 -18.78 8.16 9.10
CA ILE A 1149 -17.51 7.92 9.80
C ILE A 1149 -17.35 8.80 11.05
N ALA A 1150 -18.00 9.98 11.11
CA ALA A 1150 -17.83 10.96 12.19
C ALA A 1150 -17.94 10.34 13.61
N ASN A 1151 -16.97 10.67 14.47
CA ASN A 1151 -16.84 10.24 15.86
C ASN A 1151 -16.63 8.73 16.15
N SER A 1152 -16.61 7.88 15.12
CA SER A 1152 -16.20 6.48 15.27
C SER A 1152 -14.72 6.35 15.71
N ALA A 1153 -14.33 5.17 16.20
CA ALA A 1153 -12.96 4.90 16.63
C ALA A 1153 -12.07 4.48 15.45
N TYR A 1154 -10.90 5.08 15.33
CA TYR A 1154 -9.82 4.56 14.49
C TYR A 1154 -9.07 3.44 15.20
N VAL A 1155 -8.82 3.61 16.50
CA VAL A 1155 -8.20 2.58 17.35
C VAL A 1155 -9.09 2.34 18.57
N THR A 1156 -9.37 1.06 18.87
CA THR A 1156 -9.89 0.65 20.17
C THR A 1156 -8.94 -0.31 20.88
N ARG A 1157 -9.02 -0.34 22.21
CA ARG A 1157 -8.17 -1.19 23.05
C ARG A 1157 -8.96 -1.69 24.26
N GLU A 1158 -8.83 -2.98 24.56
CA GLU A 1158 -9.66 -3.66 25.56
C GLU A 1158 -8.85 -4.67 26.37
N ARG A 1159 -9.08 -4.75 27.70
CA ARG A 1159 -8.48 -5.77 28.56
C ARG A 1159 -9.32 -7.05 28.55
N VAL A 1160 -8.71 -8.17 28.20
CA VAL A 1160 -9.37 -9.47 28.09
C VAL A 1160 -8.61 -10.48 28.95
N GLY A 1161 -9.15 -10.80 30.12
CA GLY A 1161 -8.47 -11.60 31.15
C GLY A 1161 -7.24 -10.89 31.71
N ALA A 1162 -6.07 -11.54 31.64
CA ALA A 1162 -4.77 -10.94 31.97
C ALA A 1162 -4.14 -10.17 30.80
N GLY A 1163 -4.55 -10.43 29.56
CA GLY A 1163 -4.03 -9.79 28.35
C GLY A 1163 -4.94 -8.70 27.79
N GLN A 1164 -4.81 -8.45 26.49
CA GLN A 1164 -5.55 -7.38 25.81
C GLN A 1164 -5.72 -7.63 24.30
N VAL A 1165 -6.67 -6.90 23.71
CA VAL A 1165 -6.86 -6.76 22.27
C VAL A 1165 -6.74 -5.29 21.88
N ILE A 1166 -6.09 -5.03 20.75
CA ILE A 1166 -5.94 -3.70 20.14
C ILE A 1166 -6.41 -3.82 18.68
N LEU A 1167 -7.38 -3.00 18.30
CA LEU A 1167 -8.00 -3.02 16.98
C LEU A 1167 -7.73 -1.70 16.26
N PHE A 1168 -7.34 -1.76 15.00
CA PHE A 1168 -7.26 -0.59 14.10
C PHE A 1168 -8.32 -0.74 12.99
N ALA A 1169 -9.08 0.32 12.73
CA ALA A 1169 -10.17 0.31 11.76
C ALA A 1169 -9.67 0.18 10.30
N SER A 1170 -8.50 0.76 9.99
CA SER A 1170 -7.77 0.57 8.73
C SER A 1170 -6.29 0.24 9.02
N ASN A 1171 -5.52 -0.04 7.96
CA ASN A 1171 -4.10 -0.35 8.01
C ASN A 1171 -3.23 0.81 8.57
N PRO A 1172 -2.51 0.64 9.71
CA PRO A 1172 -1.68 1.70 10.29
C PRO A 1172 -0.30 1.87 9.64
N VAL A 1173 0.13 0.96 8.77
CA VAL A 1173 1.47 0.95 8.12
C VAL A 1173 1.37 1.09 6.60
N PHE A 1174 0.30 1.72 6.11
CA PHE A 1174 -0.04 1.81 4.68
C PHE A 1174 1.12 2.31 3.80
N ARG A 1175 1.47 1.49 2.80
CA ARG A 1175 2.61 1.65 1.87
C ARG A 1175 3.96 1.89 2.57
N GLY A 1176 4.09 1.54 3.85
CA GLY A 1176 5.23 1.90 4.68
C GLY A 1176 5.44 3.40 4.81
N ALA A 1177 4.51 4.26 4.40
CA ALA A 1177 4.69 5.71 4.36
C ALA A 1177 4.01 6.44 5.53
N ALA A 1178 2.97 5.84 6.12
CA ALA A 1178 2.15 6.45 7.16
C ALA A 1178 2.82 6.45 8.56
N LEU A 1179 3.90 7.23 8.72
CA LEU A 1179 4.73 7.27 9.95
C LEU A 1179 3.91 7.63 11.22
N GLY A 1180 2.94 8.55 11.09
CA GLY A 1180 2.08 8.96 12.20
C GLY A 1180 1.22 7.82 12.78
N THR A 1181 0.65 6.97 11.92
CA THR A 1181 -0.13 5.79 12.36
C THR A 1181 0.78 4.59 12.67
N GLU A 1182 1.92 4.45 12.00
CA GLU A 1182 2.94 3.45 12.32
C GLU A 1182 3.48 3.63 13.73
N ARG A 1183 3.62 4.88 14.21
CA ARG A 1183 3.99 5.15 15.60
C ARG A 1183 3.00 4.52 16.60
N VAL A 1184 1.70 4.55 16.31
CA VAL A 1184 0.66 3.92 17.15
C VAL A 1184 0.77 2.38 17.13
N PHE A 1185 1.04 1.79 15.95
CA PHE A 1185 1.27 0.35 15.81
C PHE A 1185 2.55 -0.11 16.52
N THR A 1186 3.65 0.62 16.37
CA THR A 1186 4.94 0.27 16.98
C THR A 1186 4.92 0.48 18.51
N ASN A 1187 4.18 1.48 19.02
CA ASN A 1187 3.79 1.57 20.43
C ASN A 1187 3.05 0.30 20.88
N ALA A 1188 2.06 -0.18 20.11
CA ALA A 1188 1.32 -1.41 20.43
C ALA A 1188 2.22 -2.66 20.48
N LEU A 1189 3.16 -2.81 19.55
CA LEU A 1189 4.13 -3.90 19.51
C LEU A 1189 5.07 -3.91 20.72
N ILE A 1190 5.72 -2.78 21.00
CA ILE A 1190 6.86 -2.72 21.94
C ILE A 1190 6.43 -2.42 23.37
N TYR A 1191 5.42 -1.56 23.55
CA TYR A 1191 4.93 -1.18 24.89
C TYR A 1191 3.74 -2.03 25.35
N GLY A 1192 2.96 -2.60 24.42
CA GLY A 1192 1.75 -3.38 24.74
C GLY A 1192 1.95 -4.45 25.84
N PRO A 1193 2.95 -5.34 25.74
CA PRO A 1193 3.24 -6.34 26.77
C PRO A 1193 3.53 -5.77 28.17
N GLY A 1194 4.06 -4.55 28.29
CA GLY A 1194 4.37 -3.92 29.58
C GLY A 1194 3.28 -2.98 30.11
N MET A 1195 2.59 -2.26 29.23
CA MET A 1195 1.62 -1.21 29.60
C MET A 1195 0.19 -1.72 29.74
N GLY A 1196 -0.16 -2.74 28.95
CA GLY A 1196 -1.56 -3.14 28.77
C GLY A 1196 -1.96 -4.42 29.49
N THR A 1197 -1.06 -5.41 29.52
CA THR A 1197 -1.29 -6.71 30.16
C THR A 1197 -1.08 -6.62 31.68
N ARG A 1198 -1.87 -7.38 32.47
CA ARG A 1198 -1.73 -7.46 33.94
C ARG A 1198 -0.66 -8.45 34.38
N GLN A 1199 -0.51 -9.52 33.61
CA GLN A 1199 0.51 -10.55 33.79
C GLN A 1199 0.96 -10.96 32.40
N PRO A 1200 2.17 -10.55 31.95
CA PRO A 1200 2.66 -10.94 30.64
C PRO A 1200 2.99 -12.44 30.61
N LEU A 1201 2.76 -13.09 29.48
CA LEU A 1201 3.11 -14.50 29.28
C LEU A 1201 4.61 -14.73 29.51
N THR A 1202 4.96 -15.48 30.57
CA THR A 1202 6.28 -16.07 30.75
C THR A 1202 6.53 -17.14 29.68
N LEU A 1203 7.79 -17.44 29.40
CA LEU A 1203 8.11 -18.66 28.64
C LEU A 1203 7.85 -19.89 29.52
N PRO A 1204 7.46 -21.05 28.93
CA PRO A 1204 7.38 -22.34 29.64
C PRO A 1204 8.75 -22.83 30.14
#